data_AF-A0A4R0RLT3-F1
#
_entry.id   AF-A0A4R0RLT3-F1
#
_cell.length_a   1.000
_cell.length_b   1.000
_cell.length_c   1.000
_cell.angle_alpha   90.00
_cell.angle_beta   90.00
_cell.angle_gamma   90.00
#
_symmetry.space_group_name_H-M   'P 1'
#
loop_
_entity.id
_entity.type
_entity.pdbx_description
1 polymer ?
#
loop_
_entity_poly.entity_id
_entity_poly.type
_entity_poly.pdbx_seq_one_letter_code
_entity_poly.pdbx_strand_id
1 'polypeptide(L)'
;MDSFSDEKIGISGVYGQGYLHLLGITILYYDFLLTLPMEVTYVWRKRNPFSSSWVFLLNRYFSVLVNIATTAGNFVTFKSLKSCQCEDYILFHQLSIVVAQFIASCVLATRTYALWNKERRVLVFLVVLGVVVCGLDGWALTGQMSHASGEFGCHVSLSKTTAIHIAVAWWCLFVVDSTILALTLYRSYKEAFRNNVGLVHLIVRDGAIYYAVMACANFANVVTFYIKVLDSSSTRWSFNYGQQYIRARFLLSLRYHQLVMFYNASPVGRGLPGQPQIDPNTRALWPTALPALPSLAAVREQAAELKRYQDEHSIRAPEAAGWYQRLPTLFLFSLLVTPNDVPLDVVEAVMFAWRMVIQLMDEPPSLVLIQSIGMCGIRMTEKNEFILLTISRQKLIMCAMREDVNVPEDALDVIEPMIFEHGMRLQHGRPSYLNKPWRDELEVYAQYADALVFANRFDEKTKTLIENLMETARDDSLPSYSHPKEMRTDLVISCQINLSLVMSQMRGSPQDATKQRRYTEWVANHFRAKRWQRERLASYVKRPGQPEHPVAVALGPEWFGETQPTRREEKAAVAKYCHTSSALLLKILPEGGLERTQTHVSSSERQTRVQEVKATNPTKARILDDYEKWSRTGSFAKDFAPIHALGLHRDPNRGRTRIFIMQVQHNPNPDAAAKAKFRVVQCGVFMIEDVLGHIRKGPEGSADAEGRAETRKFVEEALEQSDKLSRVKGIVVKGCFPYFTYTFGEVIGSSLQAHSIDEDYTRITTYDADWRKLVNPDGEPPGLYKPPTGAQDVENVY
;
A
#
# COMPACT_ATOMS: atom_id res chain seq x y z
N MET A 1 -20.36 -64.82 -19.37
CA MET A 1 -20.28 -65.28 -20.76
C MET A 1 -20.65 -64.07 -21.61
N ASP A 2 -19.77 -63.39 -22.35
CA ASP A 2 -18.46 -63.81 -22.87
C ASP A 2 -17.52 -62.61 -23.12
N SER A 3 -16.22 -62.90 -22.98
CA SER A 3 -15.04 -62.24 -23.56
C SER A 3 -15.03 -60.71 -23.73
N PHE A 4 -14.52 -59.99 -22.71
CA PHE A 4 -13.76 -58.77 -22.97
C PHE A 4 -12.28 -59.16 -22.95
N SER A 5 -11.69 -59.26 -24.14
CA SER A 5 -10.26 -59.49 -24.35
C SER A 5 -9.42 -58.51 -23.53
N ASP A 6 -8.35 -59.02 -22.91
CA ASP A 6 -7.24 -58.26 -22.36
C ASP A 6 -6.68 -57.33 -23.45
N GLU A 7 -7.20 -56.11 -23.51
CA GLU A 7 -6.74 -55.09 -24.43
C GLU A 7 -5.41 -54.55 -23.88
N LYS A 8 -4.30 -55.14 -24.35
CA LYS A 8 -2.96 -54.62 -24.13
C LYS A 8 -2.95 -53.15 -24.55
N ILE A 9 -2.66 -52.25 -23.60
CA ILE A 9 -2.49 -50.81 -23.85
C ILE A 9 -1.49 -50.67 -24.99
N GLY A 10 -1.93 -50.08 -26.12
CA GLY A 10 -1.06 -49.87 -27.27
C GLY A 10 0.11 -48.97 -26.90
N ILE A 11 1.31 -49.31 -27.37
CA ILE A 11 2.55 -48.55 -27.15
C ILE A 11 2.36 -47.06 -27.56
N SER A 12 1.53 -46.78 -28.56
CA SER A 12 1.14 -45.43 -28.98
C SER A 12 0.40 -44.63 -27.91
N GLY A 13 -0.46 -45.26 -27.11
CA GLY A 13 -1.21 -44.62 -26.02
C GLY A 13 -0.29 -44.22 -24.86
N VAL A 14 0.73 -45.03 -24.59
CA VAL A 14 1.78 -44.74 -23.58
C VAL A 14 2.60 -43.51 -23.98
N TYR A 15 3.05 -43.42 -25.24
CA TYR A 15 3.76 -42.24 -25.72
C TYR A 15 2.88 -40.98 -25.74
N GLY A 16 1.60 -41.11 -26.15
CA GLY A 16 0.63 -40.00 -26.11
C GLY A 16 0.44 -39.44 -24.69
N GLN A 17 0.36 -40.31 -23.69
CA GLN A 17 0.31 -39.92 -22.28
C GLN A 17 1.57 -39.16 -21.84
N GLY A 18 2.76 -39.63 -22.25
CA GLY A 18 4.03 -38.97 -21.95
C GLY A 18 4.12 -37.55 -22.53
N TYR A 19 3.72 -37.36 -23.78
CA TYR A 19 3.74 -36.04 -24.44
C TYR A 19 2.80 -35.03 -23.78
N LEU A 20 1.58 -35.46 -23.44
CA LEU A 20 0.61 -34.58 -22.78
C LEU A 20 1.01 -34.23 -21.34
N HIS A 21 1.61 -35.17 -20.62
CA HIS A 21 2.20 -34.94 -19.30
C HIS A 21 3.31 -33.88 -19.37
N LEU A 22 4.23 -33.99 -20.34
CA LEU A 22 5.30 -33.01 -20.56
C LEU A 22 4.76 -31.63 -20.97
N LEU A 23 3.71 -31.58 -21.80
CA LEU A 23 3.07 -30.32 -22.20
C LEU A 23 2.49 -29.58 -20.99
N GLY A 24 1.70 -30.26 -20.15
CA GLY A 24 1.08 -29.67 -18.96
C GLY A 24 2.11 -29.16 -17.96
N ILE A 25 3.19 -29.93 -17.77
CA ILE A 25 4.32 -29.56 -16.92
C ILE A 25 5.05 -28.34 -17.47
N THR A 26 5.36 -28.32 -18.76
CA THR A 26 6.06 -27.20 -19.39
C THR A 26 5.30 -25.89 -19.19
N ILE A 27 3.97 -25.91 -19.37
CA ILE A 27 3.11 -24.75 -19.12
C ILE A 27 3.15 -24.33 -17.63
N LEU A 28 3.05 -25.30 -16.70
CA LEU A 28 3.10 -25.04 -15.26
C LEU A 28 4.42 -24.38 -14.84
N TYR A 29 5.57 -24.90 -15.29
CA TYR A 29 6.88 -24.35 -14.96
C TYR A 29 7.15 -23.01 -15.64
N TYR A 30 6.72 -22.86 -16.89
CA TYR A 30 6.81 -21.58 -17.61
C TYR A 30 6.07 -20.47 -16.86
N ASP A 31 4.82 -20.71 -16.46
CA ASP A 31 4.05 -19.76 -15.66
C ASP A 31 4.62 -19.57 -14.25
N PHE A 32 5.15 -20.64 -13.64
CA PHE A 32 5.84 -20.55 -12.35
C PHE A 32 7.00 -19.55 -12.42
N LEU A 33 7.83 -19.64 -13.45
CA LEU A 33 8.96 -18.73 -13.66
C LEU A 33 8.52 -17.29 -13.95
N LEU A 34 7.47 -17.10 -14.77
CA LEU A 34 6.93 -15.78 -15.07
C LEU A 34 6.37 -15.06 -13.82
N THR A 35 5.80 -15.82 -12.90
CA THR A 35 5.06 -15.27 -11.76
C THR A 35 5.86 -15.26 -10.45
N LEU A 36 7.08 -15.83 -10.46
CA LEU A 36 8.01 -15.85 -9.32
C LEU A 36 8.44 -14.44 -8.87
N PRO A 37 8.76 -13.46 -9.75
CA PRO A 37 9.10 -12.10 -9.32
C PRO A 37 7.96 -11.40 -8.55
N MET A 38 6.71 -11.62 -9.00
CA MET A 38 5.53 -11.12 -8.30
C MET A 38 5.34 -11.81 -6.94
N GLU A 39 5.57 -13.13 -6.87
CA GLU A 39 5.46 -13.87 -5.64
C GLU A 39 6.48 -13.40 -4.58
N VAL A 40 7.75 -13.24 -4.97
CA VAL A 40 8.80 -12.74 -4.08
C VAL A 40 8.42 -11.35 -3.53
N THR A 41 7.86 -10.50 -4.40
CA THR A 41 7.46 -9.13 -4.04
C THR A 41 6.25 -9.09 -3.11
N TYR A 42 5.20 -9.88 -3.39
CA TYR A 42 3.90 -9.75 -2.72
C TYR A 42 3.64 -10.78 -1.61
N VAL A 43 4.36 -11.91 -1.61
CA VAL A 43 4.13 -13.05 -0.71
C VAL A 43 5.30 -13.22 0.25
N TRP A 44 6.54 -13.30 -0.26
CA TRP A 44 7.72 -13.61 0.56
C TRP A 44 8.14 -12.44 1.47
N ARG A 45 7.92 -11.20 1.03
CA ARG A 45 8.22 -9.98 1.82
C ARG A 45 7.23 -9.68 2.95
N LYS A 46 6.10 -10.41 3.06
CA LYS A 46 5.10 -10.18 4.12
C LYS A 46 5.32 -11.13 5.30
N ARG A 47 5.76 -10.59 6.45
CA ARG A 47 6.08 -11.36 7.66
C ARG A 47 4.83 -11.55 8.55
N ASN A 48 3.82 -12.28 8.06
CA ASN A 48 2.70 -12.71 8.90
C ASN A 48 2.49 -14.23 8.77
N PRO A 49 2.80 -15.04 9.80
CA PRO A 49 2.68 -16.49 9.79
C PRO A 49 1.24 -17.01 9.66
N PHE A 50 0.23 -16.16 9.91
CA PHE A 50 -1.19 -16.53 9.88
C PHE A 50 -1.96 -15.98 8.67
N SER A 51 -1.26 -15.44 7.67
CA SER A 51 -1.89 -14.92 6.44
C SER A 51 -2.28 -16.07 5.49
N SER A 52 -3.38 -15.90 4.74
CA SER A 52 -3.77 -16.77 3.60
C SER A 52 -2.68 -16.94 2.53
N SER A 53 -1.64 -16.10 2.60
CA SER A 53 -0.40 -16.21 1.84
C SER A 53 0.33 -17.55 2.03
N TRP A 54 0.26 -18.17 3.22
CA TRP A 54 0.91 -19.48 3.46
C TRP A 54 0.15 -20.63 2.80
N VAL A 55 -1.18 -20.60 2.81
CA VAL A 55 -1.99 -21.61 2.10
C VAL A 55 -1.76 -21.52 0.60
N PHE A 56 -1.55 -20.31 0.07
CA PHE A 56 -1.14 -20.08 -1.32
C PHE A 56 0.25 -20.67 -1.62
N LEU A 57 1.26 -20.38 -0.79
CA LEU A 57 2.60 -20.95 -0.95
C LEU A 57 2.58 -22.47 -0.88
N LEU A 58 1.87 -23.03 0.10
CA LEU A 58 1.71 -24.46 0.26
C LEU A 58 1.11 -25.09 -0.99
N ASN A 59 0.00 -24.56 -1.51
CA ASN A 59 -0.62 -25.03 -2.75
C ASN A 59 0.35 -25.00 -3.92
N ARG A 60 1.12 -23.92 -4.04
CA ARG A 60 1.99 -23.67 -5.19
C ARG A 60 3.23 -24.57 -5.21
N TYR A 61 3.98 -24.64 -4.10
CA TYR A 61 5.21 -25.44 -4.05
C TYR A 61 4.93 -26.94 -3.91
N PHE A 62 3.86 -27.31 -3.20
CA PHE A 62 3.45 -28.70 -3.11
C PHE A 62 3.15 -29.27 -4.50
N SER A 63 2.41 -28.54 -5.33
CA SER A 63 2.11 -28.97 -6.69
C SER A 63 3.37 -29.11 -7.55
N VAL A 64 4.32 -28.18 -7.46
CA VAL A 64 5.62 -28.29 -8.17
C VAL A 64 6.37 -29.56 -7.76
N LEU A 65 6.53 -29.80 -6.45
CA LEU A 65 7.27 -30.95 -5.93
C LEU A 65 6.64 -32.30 -6.31
N VAL A 66 5.30 -32.41 -6.20
CA VAL A 66 4.56 -33.62 -6.61
C VAL A 66 4.70 -33.88 -8.11
N ASN A 67 4.72 -32.83 -8.93
CA ASN A 67 4.92 -32.96 -10.38
C ASN A 67 6.33 -33.46 -10.73
N ILE A 68 7.37 -33.05 -10.00
CA ILE A 68 8.74 -33.58 -10.17
C ILE A 68 8.75 -35.08 -9.87
N ALA A 69 8.22 -35.49 -8.72
CA ALA A 69 8.18 -36.88 -8.30
C ALA A 69 7.38 -37.76 -9.27
N THR A 70 6.24 -37.26 -9.76
CA THR A 70 5.39 -37.98 -10.73
C THR A 70 6.06 -38.09 -12.10
N THR A 71 6.82 -37.07 -12.53
CA THR A 71 7.57 -37.13 -13.79
C THR A 71 8.70 -38.14 -13.69
N ALA A 72 9.45 -38.13 -12.59
CA ALA A 72 10.51 -39.10 -12.36
C ALA A 72 9.96 -40.54 -12.37
N GLY A 73 8.83 -40.80 -11.70
CA GLY A 73 8.23 -42.14 -11.68
C GLY A 73 7.63 -42.59 -13.02
N ASN A 74 7.16 -41.66 -13.86
CA ASN A 74 6.61 -41.99 -15.17
C ASN A 74 7.67 -42.29 -16.24
N PHE A 75 8.88 -41.74 -16.13
CA PHE A 75 9.94 -41.89 -17.15
C PHE A 75 11.12 -42.79 -16.71
N VAL A 76 11.19 -43.22 -15.45
CA VAL A 76 12.22 -44.16 -14.98
C VAL A 76 11.77 -45.61 -15.21
N THR A 77 12.59 -46.40 -15.92
CA THR A 77 12.40 -47.85 -16.08
C THR A 77 12.81 -48.59 -14.80
N PHE A 78 11.84 -49.16 -14.08
CA PHE A 78 12.09 -50.00 -12.91
C PHE A 78 12.57 -51.40 -13.36
N LYS A 79 13.89 -51.63 -13.31
CA LYS A 79 14.54 -52.89 -13.79
C LYS A 79 14.20 -54.16 -12.99
N SER A 80 13.45 -54.08 -11.89
CA SER A 80 13.09 -55.25 -11.07
C SER A 80 11.64 -55.13 -10.58
N LEU A 81 10.73 -55.93 -11.15
CA LEU A 81 9.36 -56.11 -10.69
C LEU A 81 9.32 -56.82 -9.32
N LYS A 82 9.60 -56.11 -8.23
CA LYS A 82 8.90 -56.41 -6.97
C LYS A 82 7.63 -55.60 -6.99
N SER A 83 6.48 -56.27 -7.06
CA SER A 83 5.14 -55.67 -7.10
C SER A 83 4.94 -54.53 -6.08
N CYS A 84 5.65 -54.56 -4.95
CA CYS A 84 5.62 -53.53 -3.91
C CYS A 84 6.05 -52.11 -4.37
N GLN A 85 7.07 -51.95 -5.24
CA GLN A 85 7.60 -50.59 -5.51
C GLN A 85 6.68 -49.72 -6.39
N CYS A 86 5.95 -50.35 -7.32
CA CYS A 86 4.99 -49.65 -8.18
C CYS A 86 3.65 -49.43 -7.43
N GLU A 87 3.26 -50.33 -6.53
CA GLU A 87 2.11 -50.16 -5.64
C GLU A 87 2.30 -48.98 -4.67
N ASP A 88 3.48 -48.87 -4.05
CA ASP A 88 3.86 -47.74 -3.19
C ASP A 88 3.88 -46.39 -3.94
N TYR A 89 4.37 -46.39 -5.19
CA TYR A 89 4.37 -45.19 -6.05
C TYR A 89 2.94 -44.75 -6.43
N ILE A 90 2.06 -45.70 -6.75
CA ILE A 90 0.66 -45.42 -7.07
C ILE A 90 -0.05 -44.85 -5.84
N LEU A 91 0.16 -45.43 -4.66
CA LEU A 91 -0.38 -44.94 -3.41
C LEU A 91 0.12 -43.51 -3.10
N PHE A 92 1.43 -43.26 -3.25
CA PHE A 92 2.02 -41.93 -3.12
C PHE A 92 1.37 -40.92 -4.06
N HIS A 93 1.19 -41.31 -5.33
CA HIS A 93 0.61 -40.43 -6.34
C HIS A 93 -0.85 -40.07 -6.01
N GLN A 94 -1.66 -41.05 -5.61
CA GLN A 94 -3.06 -40.84 -5.21
C GLN A 94 -3.18 -39.99 -3.94
N LEU A 95 -2.38 -40.27 -2.91
CA LEU A 95 -2.33 -39.46 -1.69
C LEU A 95 -1.92 -38.01 -2.01
N SER A 96 -0.97 -37.82 -2.93
CA SER A 96 -0.52 -36.50 -3.36
C SER A 96 -1.64 -35.71 -4.04
N ILE A 97 -2.49 -36.37 -4.86
CA ILE A 97 -3.67 -35.73 -5.44
C ILE A 97 -4.65 -35.29 -4.35
N VAL A 98 -4.96 -36.17 -3.39
CA VAL A 98 -5.90 -35.88 -2.29
C VAL A 98 -5.40 -34.70 -1.45
N VAL A 99 -4.10 -34.67 -1.11
CA VAL A 99 -3.50 -33.56 -0.36
C VAL A 99 -3.52 -32.26 -1.15
N ALA A 100 -3.15 -32.27 -2.44
CA ALA A 100 -3.21 -31.08 -3.29
C ALA A 100 -4.63 -30.51 -3.36
N GLN A 101 -5.62 -31.40 -3.43
CA GLN A 101 -7.02 -31.04 -3.53
C GLN A 101 -7.60 -30.50 -2.21
N PHE A 102 -7.16 -31.05 -1.08
CA PHE A 102 -7.47 -30.51 0.24
C PHE A 102 -6.95 -29.07 0.37
N ILE A 103 -5.69 -28.85 0.01
CA ILE A 103 -5.07 -27.51 0.05
C ILE A 103 -5.83 -26.54 -0.86
N ALA A 104 -6.15 -26.95 -2.09
CA ALA A 104 -6.94 -26.14 -3.02
C ALA A 104 -8.31 -25.78 -2.44
N SER A 105 -9.02 -26.74 -1.83
CA SER A 105 -10.31 -26.52 -1.17
C SER A 105 -10.22 -25.48 -0.04
N CYS A 106 -9.16 -25.51 0.78
CA CYS A 106 -8.93 -24.51 1.83
C CYS A 106 -8.74 -23.09 1.25
N VAL A 107 -8.04 -22.96 0.12
CA VAL A 107 -7.86 -21.67 -0.57
C VAL A 107 -9.21 -21.12 -1.03
N LEU A 108 -10.03 -21.95 -1.68
CA LEU A 108 -11.33 -21.53 -2.20
C LEU A 108 -12.29 -21.19 -1.05
N ALA A 109 -12.32 -21.98 0.02
CA ALA A 109 -13.15 -21.72 1.20
C ALA A 109 -12.79 -20.39 1.90
N THR A 110 -11.50 -20.08 2.04
CA THR A 110 -11.03 -18.81 2.62
C THR A 110 -11.52 -17.61 1.81
N ARG A 111 -11.55 -17.75 0.49
CA ARG A 111 -12.04 -16.70 -0.41
C ARG A 111 -13.55 -16.52 -0.34
N THR A 112 -14.32 -17.60 -0.34
CA THR A 112 -15.78 -17.54 -0.19
C THR A 112 -16.17 -16.93 1.16
N TYR A 113 -15.44 -17.25 2.22
CA TYR A 113 -15.61 -16.63 3.53
C TYR A 113 -15.32 -15.12 3.52
N ALA A 114 -14.26 -14.70 2.81
CA ALA A 114 -13.95 -13.28 2.64
C ALA A 114 -15.02 -12.54 1.81
N LEU A 115 -15.55 -13.18 0.76
CA LEU A 115 -16.63 -12.63 -0.07
C LEU A 115 -17.92 -12.39 0.74
N TRP A 116 -18.20 -13.27 1.69
CA TRP A 116 -19.34 -13.15 2.62
C TRP A 116 -19.06 -12.24 3.82
N ASN A 117 -18.14 -11.26 3.67
CA ASN A 117 -17.79 -10.29 4.69
C ASN A 117 -17.45 -10.91 6.06
N LYS A 118 -16.81 -12.09 6.05
CA LYS A 118 -16.40 -12.86 7.24
C LYS A 118 -17.55 -13.36 8.12
N GLU A 119 -18.73 -13.59 7.55
CA GLU A 119 -19.87 -14.14 8.29
C GLU A 119 -19.61 -15.59 8.74
N ARG A 120 -19.63 -15.83 10.07
CA ARG A 120 -19.26 -17.13 10.68
C ARG A 120 -20.12 -18.31 10.23
N ARG A 121 -21.37 -18.08 9.82
CA ARG A 121 -22.29 -19.13 9.37
C ARG A 121 -21.79 -19.83 8.10
N VAL A 122 -21.25 -19.07 7.17
CA VAL A 122 -20.69 -19.58 5.92
C VAL A 122 -19.43 -20.40 6.18
N LEU A 123 -18.60 -19.96 7.14
CA LEU A 123 -17.42 -20.71 7.54
C LEU A 123 -17.79 -22.07 8.15
N VAL A 124 -18.75 -22.11 9.09
CA VAL A 124 -19.21 -23.37 9.71
C VAL A 124 -19.75 -24.31 8.64
N PHE A 125 -20.58 -23.82 7.71
CA PHE A 125 -21.10 -24.62 6.60
C PHE A 125 -19.98 -25.21 5.72
N LEU A 126 -19.01 -24.39 5.30
CA LEU A 126 -17.89 -24.85 4.47
C LEU A 126 -16.99 -25.85 5.20
N VAL A 127 -16.78 -25.69 6.51
CA VAL A 127 -16.02 -26.63 7.33
C VAL A 127 -16.74 -27.98 7.44
N VAL A 128 -18.04 -27.97 7.71
CA VAL A 128 -18.85 -29.21 7.77
C VAL A 128 -18.84 -29.93 6.43
N LEU A 129 -19.03 -29.21 5.32
CA LEU A 129 -18.95 -29.78 3.97
C LEU A 129 -17.56 -30.39 3.71
N GLY A 130 -16.50 -29.70 4.12
CA GLY A 130 -15.12 -30.18 3.99
C GLY A 130 -14.87 -31.48 4.76
N VAL A 131 -15.37 -31.59 6.00
CA VAL A 131 -15.21 -32.81 6.82
C VAL A 131 -15.93 -34.00 6.18
N VAL A 132 -17.15 -33.80 5.67
CA VAL A 132 -17.91 -34.86 4.99
C VAL A 132 -17.19 -35.34 3.74
N VAL A 133 -16.71 -34.42 2.91
CA VAL A 133 -15.96 -34.74 1.69
C VAL A 133 -14.65 -35.47 2.01
N CYS A 134 -13.89 -35.02 3.02
CA CYS A 134 -12.66 -35.70 3.43
C CYS A 134 -12.92 -37.14 3.90
N GLY A 135 -14.05 -37.40 4.56
CA GLY A 135 -14.45 -38.76 4.96
C GLY A 135 -14.76 -39.65 3.76
N LEU A 136 -15.45 -39.11 2.74
CA LEU A 136 -15.76 -39.83 1.51
C LEU A 136 -14.50 -40.10 0.66
N ASP A 137 -13.60 -39.13 0.56
CA ASP A 137 -12.31 -39.29 -0.11
C ASP A 137 -11.45 -40.34 0.60
N GLY A 138 -11.42 -40.34 1.93
CA GLY A 138 -10.73 -41.35 2.73
C GLY A 138 -11.28 -42.77 2.51
N TRP A 139 -12.60 -42.90 2.40
CA TRP A 139 -13.24 -44.18 2.07
C TRP A 139 -12.93 -44.64 0.63
N ALA A 140 -12.92 -43.73 -0.34
CA ALA A 140 -12.60 -44.02 -1.74
C ALA A 140 -11.16 -44.54 -1.96
N LEU A 141 -10.25 -44.30 -1.01
CA LEU A 141 -8.91 -44.87 -1.03
C LEU A 141 -8.84 -46.33 -0.58
N THR A 142 -9.89 -46.88 0.05
CA THR A 142 -9.89 -48.26 0.56
C THR A 142 -10.21 -49.29 -0.54
N GLY A 143 -9.53 -50.44 -0.51
CA GLY A 143 -9.86 -51.62 -1.33
C GLY A 143 -9.49 -51.54 -2.81
N GLN A 144 -8.50 -50.72 -3.19
CA GLN A 144 -8.07 -50.60 -4.58
C GLN A 144 -7.12 -51.75 -4.98
N MET A 145 -7.35 -52.38 -6.13
CA MET A 145 -6.46 -53.40 -6.71
C MET A 145 -6.00 -52.92 -8.09
N SER A 146 -4.69 -52.75 -8.27
CA SER A 146 -4.09 -52.25 -9.52
C SER A 146 -3.16 -53.29 -10.14
N HIS A 147 -3.24 -53.50 -11.46
CA HIS A 147 -2.27 -54.30 -12.20
C HIS A 147 -1.26 -53.36 -12.88
N ALA A 148 0.04 -53.62 -12.67
CA ALA A 148 1.13 -52.84 -13.23
C ALA A 148 1.84 -53.62 -14.34
N SER A 149 2.04 -52.99 -15.51
CA SER A 149 2.92 -53.51 -16.56
C SER A 149 4.25 -52.77 -16.53
N GLY A 150 5.38 -53.49 -16.49
CA GLY A 150 6.70 -52.92 -16.16
C GLY A 150 7.64 -52.62 -17.33
N GLU A 151 7.26 -52.90 -18.59
CA GLU A 151 8.18 -52.77 -19.73
C GLU A 151 8.40 -51.32 -20.21
N PHE A 152 7.53 -50.36 -19.86
CA PHE A 152 7.62 -48.96 -20.29
C PHE A 152 7.34 -47.93 -19.17
N GLY A 153 7.60 -48.28 -17.90
CA GLY A 153 7.26 -47.46 -16.72
C GLY A 153 6.03 -47.99 -15.97
N CYS A 154 5.72 -47.44 -14.78
CA CYS A 154 4.59 -47.88 -13.95
C CYS A 154 3.27 -47.25 -14.46
N HIS A 155 2.64 -47.88 -15.45
CA HIS A 155 1.34 -47.46 -15.99
C HIS A 155 0.19 -48.32 -15.43
N VAL A 156 -0.89 -47.66 -15.01
CA VAL A 156 -2.03 -48.29 -14.31
C VAL A 156 -3.09 -48.75 -15.31
N SER A 157 -3.45 -50.04 -15.30
CA SER A 157 -4.76 -50.50 -15.78
C SER A 157 -5.72 -50.56 -14.58
N LEU A 158 -6.77 -49.72 -14.60
CA LEU A 158 -7.71 -49.63 -13.49
C LEU A 158 -8.72 -50.79 -13.54
N SER A 159 -8.85 -51.53 -12.44
CA SER A 159 -10.00 -52.40 -12.19
C SER A 159 -11.31 -51.58 -12.13
N LYS A 160 -12.45 -52.17 -12.51
CA LYS A 160 -13.77 -51.51 -12.48
C LYS A 160 -14.10 -50.94 -11.09
N THR A 161 -13.77 -51.67 -10.03
CA THR A 161 -14.02 -51.25 -8.64
C THR A 161 -13.19 -50.02 -8.27
N THR A 162 -11.90 -49.99 -8.65
CA THR A 162 -11.00 -48.85 -8.43
C THR A 162 -11.41 -47.62 -9.24
N ALA A 163 -11.89 -47.79 -10.47
CA ALA A 163 -12.41 -46.70 -11.29
C ALA A 163 -13.65 -46.04 -10.67
N ILE A 164 -14.56 -46.83 -10.09
CA ILE A 164 -15.75 -46.32 -9.38
C ILE A 164 -15.34 -45.54 -8.14
N HIS A 165 -14.41 -46.06 -7.33
CA HIS A 165 -13.93 -45.37 -6.13
C HIS A 165 -13.27 -44.02 -6.47
N ILE A 166 -12.43 -43.96 -7.51
CA ILE A 166 -11.82 -42.70 -7.96
C ILE A 166 -12.88 -41.73 -8.48
N ALA A 167 -13.90 -42.22 -9.21
CA ALA A 167 -15.01 -41.37 -9.66
C ALA A 167 -15.78 -40.72 -8.50
N VAL A 168 -15.93 -41.42 -7.36
CA VAL A 168 -16.54 -40.85 -6.13
C VAL A 168 -15.72 -39.66 -5.59
N ALA A 169 -14.40 -39.75 -5.59
CA ALA A 169 -13.55 -38.63 -5.19
C ALA A 169 -13.75 -37.41 -6.12
N TRP A 170 -13.78 -37.61 -7.44
CA TRP A 170 -14.06 -36.53 -8.41
C TRP A 170 -15.45 -35.92 -8.26
N TRP A 171 -16.45 -36.74 -7.93
CA TRP A 171 -17.80 -36.25 -7.59
C TRP A 171 -17.77 -35.32 -6.38
N CYS A 172 -17.00 -35.64 -5.34
CA CYS A 172 -16.87 -34.79 -4.17
C CYS A 172 -16.27 -33.42 -4.53
N LEU A 173 -15.31 -33.37 -5.45
CA LEU A 173 -14.70 -32.10 -5.90
C LEU A 173 -15.67 -31.26 -6.71
N PHE A 174 -16.43 -31.91 -7.59
CA PHE A 174 -17.49 -31.25 -8.35
C PHE A 174 -18.53 -30.63 -7.42
N VAL A 175 -18.92 -31.32 -6.35
CA VAL A 175 -19.87 -30.79 -5.35
C VAL A 175 -19.31 -29.58 -4.62
N VAL A 176 -18.04 -29.61 -4.21
CA VAL A 176 -17.38 -28.47 -3.55
C VAL A 176 -17.31 -27.25 -4.46
N ASP A 177 -16.83 -27.42 -5.70
CA ASP A 177 -16.72 -26.33 -6.68
C ASP A 177 -18.09 -25.78 -7.07
N SER A 178 -19.09 -26.64 -7.26
CA SER A 178 -20.48 -26.23 -7.55
C SER A 178 -21.11 -25.48 -6.39
N THR A 179 -20.84 -25.90 -5.14
CA THR A 179 -21.33 -25.22 -3.94
C THR A 179 -20.71 -23.84 -3.80
N ILE A 180 -19.40 -23.72 -4.03
CA ILE A 180 -18.68 -22.43 -3.99
C ILE A 180 -19.16 -21.51 -5.13
N LEU A 181 -19.36 -22.06 -6.33
CA LEU A 181 -19.95 -21.35 -7.45
C LEU A 181 -21.35 -20.84 -7.09
N ALA A 182 -22.22 -21.69 -6.54
CA ALA A 182 -23.57 -21.32 -6.16
C ALA A 182 -23.59 -20.24 -5.08
N LEU A 183 -22.74 -20.34 -4.04
CA LEU A 183 -22.61 -19.31 -3.00
C LEU A 183 -22.10 -17.98 -3.54
N THR A 184 -21.17 -18.03 -4.50
CA THR A 184 -20.63 -16.86 -5.18
C THR A 184 -21.70 -16.22 -6.06
N LEU A 185 -22.35 -16.99 -6.93
CA LEU A 185 -23.43 -16.52 -7.80
C LEU A 185 -24.62 -15.97 -7.01
N TYR A 186 -25.02 -16.63 -5.93
CA TYR A 186 -26.10 -16.16 -5.07
C TYR A 186 -25.76 -14.82 -4.41
N ARG A 187 -24.53 -14.68 -3.91
CA ARG A 187 -24.06 -13.42 -3.34
C ARG A 187 -23.99 -12.32 -4.38
N SER A 188 -23.40 -12.61 -5.54
CA SER A 188 -23.33 -11.71 -6.69
C SER A 188 -24.72 -11.32 -7.17
N TYR A 189 -25.69 -12.24 -7.21
CA TYR A 189 -27.09 -11.95 -7.57
C TYR A 189 -27.79 -11.07 -6.55
N LYS A 190 -27.62 -11.35 -5.25
CA LYS A 190 -28.17 -10.53 -4.17
C LYS A 190 -27.61 -9.11 -4.20
N GLU A 191 -26.31 -8.95 -4.50
CA GLU A 191 -25.68 -7.64 -4.69
C GLU A 191 -26.10 -6.97 -6.01
N ALA A 192 -26.26 -7.72 -7.09
CA ALA A 192 -26.76 -7.24 -8.39
C ALA A 192 -28.16 -6.64 -8.25
N PHE A 193 -29.06 -7.39 -7.61
CA PHE A 193 -30.46 -7.01 -7.42
C PHE A 193 -30.60 -5.84 -6.46
N ARG A 194 -29.81 -5.81 -5.38
CA ARG A 194 -29.86 -4.72 -4.39
C ARG A 194 -29.25 -3.42 -4.89
N ASN A 195 -28.22 -3.48 -5.75
CA ASN A 195 -27.46 -2.32 -6.19
C ASN A 195 -27.65 -1.97 -7.68
N ASN A 196 -28.56 -2.65 -8.38
CA ASN A 196 -28.86 -2.48 -9.81
C ASN A 196 -27.58 -2.54 -10.69
N VAL A 197 -26.69 -3.48 -10.39
CA VAL A 197 -25.43 -3.71 -11.12
C VAL A 197 -25.56 -4.96 -12.00
N GLY A 198 -24.96 -4.95 -13.19
CA GLY A 198 -25.01 -6.09 -14.10
C GLY A 198 -24.44 -7.37 -13.48
N LEU A 199 -25.23 -8.46 -13.52
CA LEU A 199 -24.88 -9.76 -12.94
C LEU A 199 -23.58 -10.33 -13.56
N VAL A 200 -23.40 -10.17 -14.88
CA VAL A 200 -22.20 -10.61 -15.61
C VAL A 200 -20.93 -9.91 -15.10
N HIS A 201 -21.00 -8.63 -14.77
CA HIS A 201 -19.87 -7.88 -14.21
C HIS A 201 -19.50 -8.40 -12.81
N LEU A 202 -20.49 -8.70 -11.97
CA LEU A 202 -20.26 -9.27 -10.64
C LEU A 202 -19.70 -10.69 -10.73
N ILE A 203 -20.14 -11.47 -11.72
CA ILE A 203 -19.60 -12.80 -12.04
C ILE A 203 -18.12 -12.74 -12.47
N VAL A 204 -17.72 -11.73 -13.26
CA VAL A 204 -16.32 -11.52 -13.68
C VAL A 204 -15.48 -10.99 -12.52
N ARG A 205 -15.97 -9.98 -11.78
CA ARG A 205 -15.30 -9.34 -10.63
C ARG A 205 -15.04 -10.31 -9.49
N ASP A 206 -16.07 -11.07 -9.10
CA ASP A 206 -15.98 -12.03 -7.99
C ASP A 206 -15.27 -13.31 -8.42
N GLY A 207 -14.98 -13.45 -9.72
CA GLY A 207 -14.27 -14.57 -10.32
C GLY A 207 -15.10 -15.85 -10.39
N ALA A 208 -16.43 -15.73 -10.52
CA ALA A 208 -17.35 -16.85 -10.64
C ALA A 208 -17.16 -17.67 -11.93
N ILE A 209 -16.69 -17.05 -13.01
CA ILE A 209 -16.32 -17.76 -14.25
C ILE A 209 -15.28 -18.83 -13.97
N TYR A 210 -14.31 -18.54 -13.10
CA TYR A 210 -13.31 -19.52 -12.72
C TYR A 210 -13.93 -20.72 -12.00
N TYR A 211 -14.83 -20.49 -11.04
CA TYR A 211 -15.51 -21.60 -10.35
C TYR A 211 -16.38 -22.41 -11.31
N ALA A 212 -16.99 -21.77 -12.31
CA ALA A 212 -17.76 -22.45 -13.35
C ALA A 212 -16.87 -23.31 -14.26
N VAL A 213 -15.73 -22.80 -14.71
CA VAL A 213 -14.75 -23.57 -15.51
C VAL A 213 -14.24 -24.77 -14.71
N MET A 214 -13.95 -24.60 -13.43
CA MET A 214 -13.50 -25.68 -12.55
C MET A 214 -14.58 -26.75 -12.34
N ALA A 215 -15.82 -26.34 -12.07
CA ALA A 215 -16.95 -27.27 -11.95
C ALA A 215 -17.20 -28.05 -13.25
N CYS A 216 -17.17 -27.38 -14.40
CA CYS A 216 -17.31 -28.03 -15.70
C CYS A 216 -16.16 -29.01 -16.00
N ALA A 217 -14.92 -28.65 -15.67
CA ALA A 217 -13.76 -29.53 -15.84
C ALA A 217 -13.85 -30.77 -14.93
N ASN A 218 -14.28 -30.60 -13.68
CA ASN A 218 -14.47 -31.72 -12.76
C ASN A 218 -15.64 -32.62 -13.17
N PHE A 219 -16.72 -32.03 -13.69
CA PHE A 219 -17.83 -32.80 -14.27
C PHE A 219 -17.40 -33.59 -15.52
N ALA A 220 -16.64 -32.97 -16.43
CA ALA A 220 -16.09 -33.65 -17.59
C ALA A 220 -15.20 -34.83 -17.18
N ASN A 221 -14.34 -34.63 -16.17
CA ASN A 221 -13.52 -35.70 -15.59
C ASN A 221 -14.36 -36.87 -15.08
N VAL A 222 -15.42 -36.60 -14.30
CA VAL A 222 -16.37 -37.62 -13.83
C VAL A 222 -16.95 -38.41 -15.01
N VAL A 223 -17.42 -37.72 -16.04
CA VAL A 223 -18.01 -38.35 -17.24
C VAL A 223 -17.02 -39.29 -17.95
N THR A 224 -15.72 -38.95 -17.97
CA THR A 224 -14.68 -39.83 -18.56
C THR A 224 -14.47 -41.16 -17.82
N PHE A 225 -14.97 -41.31 -16.58
CA PHE A 225 -14.97 -42.59 -15.87
C PHE A 225 -16.16 -43.48 -16.27
N TYR A 226 -17.24 -42.91 -16.80
CA TYR A 226 -18.45 -43.64 -17.20
C TYR A 226 -18.52 -43.93 -18.71
N ILE A 227 -17.86 -43.12 -19.55
CA ILE A 227 -17.88 -43.25 -21.01
C ILE A 227 -16.55 -43.83 -21.52
N LYS A 228 -16.60 -44.94 -22.29
CA LYS A 228 -15.46 -45.50 -23.03
C LYS A 228 -15.18 -44.72 -24.33
N VAL A 229 -14.88 -43.42 -24.24
CA VAL A 229 -14.54 -42.61 -25.42
C VAL A 229 -13.10 -42.12 -25.30
N LEU A 230 -12.26 -42.65 -26.22
CA LEU A 230 -10.86 -42.32 -26.51
C LEU A 230 -9.85 -42.68 -25.39
N ASP A 231 -8.94 -43.60 -25.73
CA ASP A 231 -7.78 -44.13 -24.98
C ASP A 231 -7.59 -43.54 -23.56
N SER A 232 -8.28 -44.17 -22.61
CA SER A 232 -8.84 -43.53 -21.41
C SER A 232 -7.84 -43.09 -20.33
N SER A 233 -6.55 -43.39 -20.46
CA SER A 233 -5.53 -42.95 -19.49
C SER A 233 -5.03 -41.54 -19.82
N SER A 234 -4.68 -41.26 -21.08
CA SER A 234 -3.99 -40.04 -21.51
C SER A 234 -4.80 -38.74 -21.29
N THR A 235 -6.12 -38.79 -21.53
CA THR A 235 -7.04 -37.67 -21.31
C THR A 235 -7.13 -37.29 -19.82
N ARG A 236 -7.17 -38.28 -18.91
CA ARG A 236 -7.39 -38.05 -17.46
C ARG A 236 -6.25 -37.29 -16.78
N TRP A 237 -5.01 -37.52 -17.20
CA TRP A 237 -3.82 -36.86 -16.63
C TRP A 237 -3.67 -35.42 -17.10
N SER A 238 -3.99 -35.14 -18.36
CA SER A 238 -3.90 -33.82 -18.98
C SER A 238 -4.80 -32.78 -18.31
N PHE A 239 -6.01 -33.19 -17.91
CA PHE A 239 -6.96 -32.33 -17.19
C PHE A 239 -6.46 -31.95 -15.79
N ASN A 240 -5.78 -32.84 -15.08
CA ASN A 240 -5.28 -32.59 -13.71
C ASN A 240 -4.20 -31.50 -13.67
N TYR A 241 -3.28 -31.50 -14.64
CA TYR A 241 -2.21 -30.51 -14.72
C TYR A 241 -2.72 -29.13 -15.17
N GLY A 242 -3.69 -29.11 -16.10
CA GLY A 242 -4.36 -27.86 -16.51
C GLY A 242 -5.12 -27.20 -15.36
N GLN A 243 -5.80 -27.99 -14.51
CA GLN A 243 -6.51 -27.47 -13.34
C GLN A 243 -5.57 -26.86 -12.28
N GLN A 244 -4.43 -27.49 -12.02
CA GLN A 244 -3.39 -26.98 -11.10
C GLN A 244 -2.83 -25.62 -11.56
N TYR A 245 -2.58 -25.48 -12.87
CA TYR A 245 -2.13 -24.25 -13.50
C TYR A 245 -3.16 -23.11 -13.39
N ILE A 246 -4.43 -23.37 -13.73
CA ILE A 246 -5.51 -22.37 -13.68
C ILE A 246 -5.74 -21.86 -12.24
N ARG A 247 -5.64 -22.74 -11.24
CA ARG A 247 -5.72 -22.42 -9.80
C ARG A 247 -4.62 -21.45 -9.34
N ALA A 248 -3.38 -21.62 -9.80
CA ALA A 248 -2.24 -20.79 -9.41
C ALA A 248 -2.30 -19.37 -10.03
N ARG A 249 -2.66 -19.27 -11.32
CA ARG A 249 -2.65 -18.01 -12.09
C ARG A 249 -3.75 -17.03 -11.67
N PHE A 250 -4.92 -17.55 -11.30
CA PHE A 250 -6.06 -16.75 -10.85
C PHE A 250 -5.79 -15.98 -9.56
N LEU A 251 -5.03 -16.56 -8.62
CA LEU A 251 -4.65 -15.92 -7.35
C LEU A 251 -3.66 -14.76 -7.55
N LEU A 252 -2.91 -14.78 -8.65
CA LEU A 252 -1.93 -13.75 -8.99
C LEU A 252 -2.58 -12.55 -9.72
N SER A 253 -3.52 -12.82 -10.63
CA SER A 253 -4.27 -11.81 -11.41
C SER A 253 -5.05 -10.83 -10.51
N LEU A 254 -5.63 -11.31 -9.40
CA LEU A 254 -6.41 -10.48 -8.47
C LEU A 254 -5.58 -9.56 -7.58
N ARG A 255 -4.26 -9.81 -7.42
CA ARG A 255 -3.35 -8.89 -6.73
C ARG A 255 -2.86 -7.77 -7.65
N TYR A 256 -2.94 -7.97 -8.97
CA TYR A 256 -2.46 -7.02 -9.98
C TYR A 256 -3.40 -5.80 -10.12
N HIS A 257 -4.71 -6.00 -9.92
CA HIS A 257 -5.72 -4.93 -9.96
C HIS A 257 -5.74 -4.01 -8.71
N GLN A 258 -4.77 -4.11 -7.80
CA GLN A 258 -4.64 -3.21 -6.64
C GLN A 258 -3.52 -2.16 -6.77
N LEU A 259 -2.94 -2.01 -7.96
CA LEU A 259 -2.00 -0.91 -8.28
C LEU A 259 -2.73 0.32 -8.85
N VAL A 260 -3.90 0.66 -8.30
CA VAL A 260 -4.43 2.01 -8.46
C VAL A 260 -3.52 2.89 -7.60
N MET A 261 -2.73 3.74 -8.25
CA MET A 261 -1.93 4.75 -7.56
C MET A 261 -2.88 5.56 -6.69
N PHE A 262 -2.71 5.42 -5.38
CA PHE A 262 -3.59 6.04 -4.42
C PHE A 262 -3.52 7.55 -4.59
N TYR A 263 -4.65 8.12 -4.95
CA TYR A 263 -4.95 9.52 -4.72
C TYR A 263 -4.89 9.77 -3.22
N ASN A 264 -3.81 10.40 -2.78
CA ASN A 264 -3.89 11.19 -1.55
C ASN A 264 -4.69 12.41 -1.94
N ALA A 265 -5.87 12.56 -1.34
CA ALA A 265 -6.66 13.78 -1.40
C ALA A 265 -5.87 14.93 -0.75
N SER A 266 -4.78 15.33 -1.39
CA SER A 266 -4.01 16.50 -1.02
C SER A 266 -4.32 17.58 -2.05
N PRO A 267 -5.02 18.63 -1.61
CA PRO A 267 -5.38 19.76 -2.43
C PRO A 267 -4.12 20.41 -2.98
N VAL A 268 -4.20 20.83 -4.25
CA VAL A 268 -3.46 21.97 -4.83
C VAL A 268 -2.33 22.49 -3.98
N GLY A 269 -1.13 22.23 -4.47
CA GLY A 269 0.05 23.05 -4.35
C GLY A 269 0.29 23.76 -3.04
N ARG A 270 1.15 23.15 -2.23
CA ARG A 270 2.37 23.88 -1.91
C ARG A 270 3.54 23.18 -2.57
N GLY A 271 4.23 23.93 -3.45
CA GLY A 271 5.66 23.75 -3.65
C GLY A 271 6.32 23.92 -2.30
N LEU A 272 6.63 22.83 -1.60
CA LEU A 272 7.14 22.98 -0.25
C LEU A 272 8.59 23.45 -0.30
N PRO A 273 8.99 24.34 0.63
CA PRO A 273 10.38 24.71 0.78
C PRO A 273 11.15 23.55 1.42
N GLY A 274 11.55 22.58 0.59
CA GLY A 274 12.38 21.44 0.94
C GLY A 274 13.23 21.03 -0.25
N GLN A 275 14.30 20.26 -0.03
CA GLN A 275 15.02 19.65 -1.15
C GLN A 275 14.08 18.65 -1.86
N PRO A 276 14.10 18.57 -3.20
CA PRO A 276 13.28 17.63 -3.94
C PRO A 276 13.45 16.21 -3.43
N GLN A 277 12.34 15.54 -3.14
CA GLN A 277 12.36 14.16 -2.67
C GLN A 277 11.98 13.18 -3.76
N ILE A 278 12.43 11.94 -3.59
CA ILE A 278 11.99 10.83 -4.43
C ILE A 278 10.56 10.49 -4.04
N ASP A 279 9.68 10.44 -5.04
CA ASP A 279 8.33 9.92 -4.91
C ASP A 279 8.40 8.44 -4.48
N PRO A 280 7.95 8.12 -3.25
CA PRO A 280 8.05 6.78 -2.70
C PRO A 280 7.23 5.76 -3.50
N ASN A 281 6.14 6.19 -4.15
CA ASN A 281 5.31 5.31 -4.96
C ASN A 281 6.04 4.93 -6.26
N THR A 282 6.65 5.91 -6.92
CA THR A 282 7.50 5.64 -8.10
C THR A 282 8.67 4.73 -7.72
N ARG A 283 9.36 4.99 -6.60
CA ARG A 283 10.48 4.16 -6.16
C ARG A 283 10.08 2.73 -5.80
N ALA A 284 8.89 2.55 -5.23
CA ALA A 284 8.37 1.23 -4.85
C ALA A 284 8.08 0.33 -6.06
N LEU A 285 7.75 0.92 -7.21
CA LEU A 285 7.51 0.19 -8.46
C LEU A 285 8.81 -0.41 -9.04
N TRP A 286 9.93 0.32 -8.90
CA TRP A 286 11.23 -0.08 -9.46
C TRP A 286 12.40 0.12 -8.47
N PRO A 287 12.42 -0.59 -7.33
CA PRO A 287 13.35 -0.32 -6.24
C PRO A 287 14.83 -0.53 -6.59
N THR A 288 15.11 -1.46 -7.50
CA THR A 288 16.47 -1.86 -7.92
C THR A 288 16.88 -1.36 -9.29
N ALA A 289 15.94 -0.86 -10.10
CA ALA A 289 16.24 -0.43 -11.48
C ALA A 289 16.56 1.07 -11.57
N LEU A 290 16.03 1.89 -10.64
CA LEU A 290 16.15 3.34 -10.70
C LEU A 290 17.42 3.86 -10.02
N PRO A 291 18.20 4.74 -10.67
CA PRO A 291 19.31 5.47 -10.05
C PRO A 291 18.86 6.38 -8.89
N ALA A 292 19.83 7.05 -8.25
CA ALA A 292 19.54 8.09 -7.26
C ALA A 292 18.88 9.32 -7.92
N LEU A 293 18.18 10.14 -7.12
CA LEU A 293 17.60 11.39 -7.61
C LEU A 293 18.73 12.32 -8.10
N PRO A 294 18.64 12.86 -9.33
CA PRO A 294 19.62 13.83 -9.81
C PRO A 294 19.71 15.08 -8.95
N SER A 295 20.89 15.70 -8.91
CA SER A 295 21.09 16.96 -8.20
C SER A 295 20.37 18.11 -8.92
N LEU A 296 19.84 19.07 -8.16
CA LEU A 296 19.18 20.24 -8.75
C LEU A 296 20.09 21.07 -9.67
N ALA A 297 21.40 21.09 -9.42
CA ALA A 297 22.35 21.76 -10.28
C ALA A 297 22.38 21.14 -11.69
N ALA A 298 22.43 19.81 -11.77
CA ALA A 298 22.42 19.10 -13.06
C ALA A 298 21.07 19.22 -13.78
N VAL A 299 19.97 19.25 -13.02
CA VAL A 299 18.63 19.48 -13.59
C VAL A 299 18.50 20.89 -14.18
N ARG A 300 19.00 21.91 -13.47
CA ARG A 300 19.01 23.30 -13.94
C ARG A 300 19.85 23.49 -15.20
N GLU A 301 20.98 22.80 -15.31
CA GLU A 301 21.82 22.81 -16.51
C GLU A 301 21.05 22.31 -17.74
N GLN A 302 20.36 21.17 -17.62
CA GLN A 302 19.54 20.62 -18.71
C GLN A 302 18.28 21.45 -18.98
N ALA A 303 17.67 22.06 -17.96
CA ALA A 303 16.57 23.01 -18.16
C ALA A 303 17.03 24.25 -18.95
N ALA A 304 18.24 24.76 -18.68
CA ALA A 304 18.83 25.85 -19.45
C ALA A 304 19.22 25.44 -20.88
N GLU A 305 19.64 24.19 -21.09
CA GLU A 305 19.84 23.64 -22.44
C GLU A 305 18.54 23.57 -23.23
N LEU A 306 17.46 23.05 -22.63
CA LEU A 306 16.13 23.01 -23.25
C LEU A 306 15.70 24.42 -23.70
N LYS A 307 15.83 25.41 -22.81
CA LYS A 307 15.46 26.80 -23.11
C LYS A 307 16.26 27.38 -24.27
N ARG A 308 17.60 27.23 -24.25
CA ARG A 308 18.46 27.66 -25.36
C ARG A 308 18.05 27.05 -26.69
N TYR A 309 17.73 25.75 -26.71
CA TYR A 309 17.29 25.09 -27.93
C TYR A 309 15.95 25.64 -28.44
N GLN A 310 14.99 25.87 -27.53
CA GLN A 310 13.68 26.44 -27.89
C GLN A 310 13.81 27.86 -28.45
N ASP A 311 14.72 28.66 -27.91
CA ASP A 311 15.02 30.02 -28.37
C ASP A 311 15.72 30.01 -29.75
N GLU A 312 16.64 29.08 -30.00
CA GLU A 312 17.42 28.99 -31.24
C GLU A 312 16.67 28.31 -32.41
N HIS A 313 15.79 27.34 -32.13
CA HIS A 313 15.21 26.42 -33.13
C HIS A 313 13.68 26.41 -33.12
N SER A 314 13.03 27.58 -33.22
CA SER A 314 11.56 27.73 -33.15
C SER A 314 10.76 27.04 -34.28
N ILE A 315 11.42 26.36 -35.24
CA ILE A 315 10.81 25.79 -36.45
C ILE A 315 10.84 24.25 -36.49
N ARG A 316 11.77 23.57 -35.79
CA ARG A 316 11.88 22.10 -35.83
C ARG A 316 12.23 21.51 -34.46
N ALA A 317 11.19 21.12 -33.72
CA ALA A 317 11.35 20.35 -32.49
C ALA A 317 11.81 18.91 -32.82
N PRO A 318 12.81 18.36 -32.09
CA PRO A 318 13.11 16.94 -32.11
C PRO A 318 11.88 16.10 -31.77
N GLU A 319 11.79 14.90 -32.35
CA GLU A 319 10.85 13.87 -31.90
C GLU A 319 11.07 13.58 -30.41
N ALA A 320 10.03 13.12 -29.72
CA ALA A 320 10.06 12.98 -28.26
C ALA A 320 11.17 12.01 -27.77
N ALA A 321 11.57 11.04 -28.60
CA ALA A 321 12.70 10.15 -28.31
C ALA A 321 14.07 10.85 -28.38
N GLY A 322 14.22 11.83 -29.27
CA GLY A 322 15.41 12.67 -29.36
C GLY A 322 15.59 13.53 -28.11
N TRP A 323 14.49 14.03 -27.53
CA TRP A 323 14.54 14.78 -26.28
C TRP A 323 14.97 13.93 -25.09
N TYR A 324 14.49 12.69 -25.00
CA TYR A 324 14.92 11.76 -23.95
C TYR A 324 16.42 11.47 -24.02
N GLN A 325 16.97 11.26 -25.22
CA GLN A 325 18.41 11.04 -25.40
C GLN A 325 19.24 12.29 -25.05
N ARG A 326 18.72 13.48 -25.33
CA ARG A 326 19.42 14.75 -25.10
C ARG A 326 19.39 15.20 -23.64
N LEU A 327 18.27 14.97 -22.95
CA LEU A 327 18.04 15.47 -21.58
C LEU A 327 17.82 14.34 -20.56
N PRO A 328 18.70 13.32 -20.47
CA PRO A 328 18.43 12.12 -19.67
C PRO A 328 18.30 12.42 -18.16
N THR A 329 18.98 13.45 -17.66
CA THR A 329 18.93 13.85 -16.25
C THR A 329 17.59 14.49 -15.91
N LEU A 330 17.06 15.33 -16.79
CA LEU A 330 15.75 15.95 -16.63
C LEU A 330 14.64 14.90 -16.65
N PHE A 331 14.69 13.92 -17.55
CA PHE A 331 13.71 12.83 -17.62
C PHE A 331 13.80 11.89 -16.41
N LEU A 332 15.01 11.58 -15.94
CA LEU A 332 15.18 10.77 -14.73
C LEU A 332 14.66 11.52 -13.49
N PHE A 333 14.94 12.83 -13.39
CA PHE A 333 14.44 13.67 -12.32
C PHE A 333 12.91 13.77 -12.35
N SER A 334 12.31 14.04 -13.52
CA SER A 334 10.84 14.14 -13.65
C SER A 334 10.15 12.84 -13.30
N LEU A 335 10.73 11.69 -13.65
CA LEU A 335 10.21 10.39 -13.24
C LEU A 335 10.26 10.21 -11.72
N LEU A 336 11.38 10.52 -11.07
CA LEU A 336 11.61 10.22 -9.66
C LEU A 336 11.03 11.24 -8.69
N VAL A 337 10.93 12.51 -9.07
CA VAL A 337 10.59 13.60 -8.13
C VAL A 337 9.13 13.54 -7.69
N THR A 338 8.88 13.89 -6.43
CA THR A 338 7.53 14.20 -5.94
C THR A 338 7.04 15.50 -6.58
N PRO A 339 5.85 15.54 -7.23
CA PRO A 339 5.38 16.74 -7.95
C PRO A 339 5.33 18.03 -7.13
N ASN A 340 5.03 17.90 -5.83
CA ASN A 340 4.98 19.02 -4.89
C ASN A 340 6.37 19.58 -4.52
N ASP A 341 7.46 18.89 -4.87
CA ASP A 341 8.82 19.31 -4.49
C ASP A 341 9.62 19.82 -5.70
N VAL A 342 8.98 19.99 -6.86
CA VAL A 342 9.60 20.54 -8.08
C VAL A 342 9.80 22.06 -7.95
N PRO A 343 11.03 22.60 -8.00
CA PRO A 343 11.24 24.03 -7.89
C PRO A 343 10.64 24.83 -9.06
N LEU A 344 10.15 26.04 -8.78
CA LEU A 344 9.55 26.94 -9.78
C LEU A 344 10.49 27.26 -10.96
N ASP A 345 11.79 27.37 -10.71
CA ASP A 345 12.77 27.70 -11.74
C ASP A 345 13.02 26.57 -12.77
N VAL A 346 12.61 25.35 -12.46
CA VAL A 346 12.72 24.19 -13.38
C VAL A 346 11.38 23.54 -13.70
N VAL A 347 10.26 24.07 -13.17
CA VAL A 347 8.94 23.42 -13.25
C VAL A 347 8.46 23.25 -14.69
N GLU A 348 8.66 24.26 -15.54
CA GLU A 348 8.30 24.21 -16.95
C GLU A 348 9.07 23.11 -17.69
N ALA A 349 10.38 22.98 -17.43
CA ALA A 349 11.21 21.94 -18.03
C ALA A 349 10.80 20.53 -17.57
N VAL A 350 10.42 20.38 -16.30
CA VAL A 350 9.94 19.10 -15.77
C VAL A 350 8.57 18.74 -16.34
N MET A 351 7.65 19.70 -16.45
CA MET A 351 6.36 19.51 -17.12
C MET A 351 6.53 19.16 -18.60
N PHE A 352 7.47 19.81 -19.28
CA PHE A 352 7.86 19.47 -20.65
C PHE A 352 8.32 18.01 -20.75
N ALA A 353 9.19 17.55 -19.84
CA ALA A 353 9.65 16.16 -19.84
C ALA A 353 8.48 15.17 -19.68
N TRP A 354 7.51 15.42 -18.79
CA TRP A 354 6.32 14.55 -18.69
C TRP A 354 5.46 14.56 -19.96
N ARG A 355 5.28 15.72 -20.62
CA ARG A 355 4.58 15.81 -21.91
C ARG A 355 5.28 14.97 -22.98
N MET A 356 6.61 15.02 -23.03
CA MET A 356 7.40 14.18 -23.94
C MET A 356 7.23 12.70 -23.62
N VAL A 357 7.21 12.29 -22.34
CA VAL A 357 6.93 10.90 -21.97
C VAL A 357 5.55 10.45 -22.45
N ILE A 358 4.53 11.30 -22.34
CA ILE A 358 3.18 10.98 -22.81
C ILE A 358 3.19 10.80 -24.34
N GLN A 359 3.76 11.76 -25.08
CA GLN A 359 3.87 11.69 -26.55
C GLN A 359 4.67 10.45 -27.02
N LEU A 360 5.74 10.10 -26.31
CA LEU A 360 6.54 8.91 -26.58
C LEU A 360 5.73 7.60 -26.55
N MET A 361 4.70 7.54 -25.71
CA MET A 361 3.84 6.35 -25.62
C MET A 361 2.74 6.33 -26.69
N ASP A 362 2.39 7.48 -27.25
CA ASP A 362 1.35 7.62 -28.27
C ASP A 362 1.92 7.48 -29.70
N GLU A 363 3.24 7.64 -29.89
CA GLU A 363 3.92 7.52 -31.19
C GLU A 363 4.55 6.13 -31.43
N PRO A 364 4.05 5.31 -32.38
CA PRO A 364 4.56 3.95 -32.60
C PRO A 364 6.06 3.84 -32.92
N PRO A 365 6.67 4.69 -33.78
CA PRO A 365 8.11 4.61 -34.07
C PRO A 365 8.98 4.92 -32.85
N SER A 366 8.60 5.95 -32.09
CA SER A 366 9.26 6.38 -30.86
C SER A 366 9.14 5.32 -29.76
N LEU A 367 7.97 4.68 -29.64
CA LEU A 367 7.73 3.59 -28.69
C LEU A 367 8.60 2.37 -28.97
N VAL A 368 8.74 1.95 -30.23
CA VAL A 368 9.61 0.83 -30.63
C VAL A 368 11.08 1.10 -30.28
N LEU A 369 11.54 2.33 -30.47
CA LEU A 369 12.89 2.72 -30.08
C LEU A 369 13.09 2.56 -28.57
N ILE A 370 12.20 3.13 -27.75
CA ILE A 370 12.30 3.03 -26.29
C ILE A 370 12.11 1.59 -25.81
N GLN A 371 11.31 0.77 -26.51
CA GLN A 371 11.20 -0.66 -26.25
C GLN A 371 12.53 -1.40 -26.39
N SER A 372 13.38 -0.95 -27.31
CA SER A 372 14.72 -1.54 -27.51
C SER A 372 15.76 -1.09 -26.48
N ILE A 373 15.74 0.18 -26.05
CA ILE A 373 16.78 0.76 -25.17
C ILE A 373 16.39 0.87 -23.69
N GLY A 374 15.09 0.85 -23.38
CA GLY A 374 14.55 1.14 -22.05
C GLY A 374 14.50 2.64 -21.72
N MET A 375 13.76 2.98 -20.66
CA MET A 375 13.58 4.36 -20.19
C MET A 375 14.06 4.53 -18.75
N CYS A 376 15.03 5.40 -18.49
CA CYS A 376 15.59 5.66 -17.15
C CYS A 376 16.06 4.39 -16.41
N GLY A 377 16.53 3.38 -17.15
CA GLY A 377 16.92 2.07 -16.60
C GLY A 377 15.77 1.05 -16.46
N ILE A 378 14.55 1.42 -16.85
CA ILE A 378 13.36 0.56 -16.85
C ILE A 378 13.20 -0.11 -18.22
N ARG A 379 13.07 -1.44 -18.22
CA ARG A 379 12.71 -2.20 -19.43
C ARG A 379 11.25 -1.93 -19.79
N MET A 380 10.97 -1.55 -21.02
CA MET A 380 9.60 -1.29 -21.49
C MET A 380 8.91 -2.60 -21.85
N THR A 381 8.09 -3.09 -20.92
CA THR A 381 7.08 -4.11 -21.18
C THR A 381 5.73 -3.41 -21.25
N GLU A 382 4.70 -4.02 -21.86
CA GLU A 382 3.33 -3.45 -21.89
C GLU A 382 2.85 -2.97 -20.52
N LYS A 383 3.23 -3.70 -19.45
CA LYS A 383 3.00 -3.29 -18.07
C LYS A 383 3.68 -1.97 -17.71
N ASN A 384 4.98 -1.88 -17.96
CA ASN A 384 5.76 -0.71 -17.56
C ASN A 384 5.41 0.51 -18.40
N GLU A 385 5.05 0.33 -19.68
CA GLU A 385 4.47 1.36 -20.54
C GLU A 385 3.22 1.96 -19.91
N PHE A 386 2.23 1.11 -19.58
CA PHE A 386 1.00 1.56 -18.93
C PHE A 386 1.26 2.31 -17.61
N ILE A 387 2.16 1.78 -16.78
CA ILE A 387 2.49 2.39 -15.49
C ILE A 387 3.18 3.75 -15.69
N LEU A 388 4.17 3.85 -16.57
CA LEU A 388 4.90 5.09 -16.84
C LEU A 388 3.98 6.17 -17.44
N LEU A 389 3.10 5.78 -18.36
CA LEU A 389 2.10 6.68 -18.92
C LEU A 389 1.17 7.22 -17.82
N THR A 390 0.66 6.33 -16.97
CA THR A 390 -0.25 6.72 -15.88
C THR A 390 0.45 7.64 -14.88
N ILE A 391 1.70 7.34 -14.48
CA ILE A 391 2.48 8.19 -13.56
C ILE A 391 2.70 9.56 -14.18
N SER A 392 3.15 9.61 -15.43
CA SER A 392 3.51 10.86 -16.10
C SER A 392 2.30 11.77 -16.27
N ARG A 393 1.14 11.22 -16.68
CA ARG A 393 -0.13 11.94 -16.75
C ARG A 393 -0.53 12.49 -15.38
N GLN A 394 -0.52 11.66 -14.33
CA GLN A 394 -0.87 12.06 -12.97
C GLN A 394 0.05 13.15 -12.41
N LYS A 395 1.38 13.00 -12.55
CA LYS A 395 2.35 13.98 -12.07
C LYS A 395 2.23 15.33 -12.80
N LEU A 396 2.00 15.30 -14.11
CA LEU A 396 1.77 16.49 -14.91
C LEU A 396 0.49 17.22 -14.46
N ILE A 397 -0.63 16.51 -14.29
CA ILE A 397 -1.89 17.06 -13.79
C ILE A 397 -1.69 17.71 -12.40
N MET A 398 -1.04 17.01 -11.47
CA MET A 398 -0.77 17.53 -10.13
C MET A 398 0.09 18.81 -10.14
N CYS A 399 1.10 18.85 -11.01
CA CYS A 399 2.01 19.99 -11.11
C CYS A 399 1.35 21.20 -11.78
N ALA A 400 0.59 20.98 -12.85
CA ALA A 400 -0.19 22.02 -13.54
C ALA A 400 -1.22 22.69 -12.62
N MET A 401 -1.85 21.91 -11.73
CA MET A 401 -2.84 22.41 -10.78
C MET A 401 -2.25 23.12 -9.55
N ARG A 402 -0.93 23.17 -9.35
CA ARG A 402 -0.26 23.80 -8.20
C ARG A 402 -0.59 25.31 -8.12
N GLU A 403 -0.67 25.90 -6.93
CA GLU A 403 -1.08 27.31 -6.75
C GLU A 403 -0.12 28.32 -7.40
N ASP A 404 1.17 28.03 -7.33
CA ASP A 404 2.29 28.84 -7.85
C ASP A 404 2.55 28.63 -9.35
N VAL A 405 2.08 27.52 -9.94
CA VAL A 405 2.13 27.28 -11.40
C VAL A 405 0.82 27.73 -12.06
N ASN A 406 -0.32 27.31 -11.51
CA ASN A 406 -1.67 27.74 -11.85
C ASN A 406 -2.01 27.70 -13.35
N VAL A 407 -1.74 26.58 -14.02
CA VAL A 407 -2.09 26.31 -15.42
C VAL A 407 -3.11 25.17 -15.53
N PRO A 408 -4.34 25.34 -15.02
CA PRO A 408 -5.34 24.26 -14.99
C PRO A 408 -5.79 23.81 -16.38
N GLU A 409 -5.67 24.65 -17.42
CA GLU A 409 -5.94 24.26 -18.81
C GLU A 409 -4.98 23.16 -19.29
N ASP A 410 -3.69 23.24 -18.92
CA ASP A 410 -2.70 22.19 -19.20
C ASP A 410 -3.07 20.85 -18.52
N ALA A 411 -3.73 20.91 -17.35
CA ALA A 411 -4.24 19.73 -16.69
C ALA A 411 -5.46 19.14 -17.43
N LEU A 412 -6.33 20.00 -17.96
CA LEU A 412 -7.50 19.61 -18.77
C LEU A 412 -7.07 18.90 -20.06
N ASP A 413 -6.06 19.41 -20.75
CA ASP A 413 -5.47 18.81 -21.96
C ASP A 413 -5.04 17.35 -21.76
N VAL A 414 -4.67 16.98 -20.53
CA VAL A 414 -4.23 15.62 -20.18
C VAL A 414 -5.39 14.77 -19.68
N ILE A 415 -6.24 15.32 -18.81
CA ILE A 415 -7.27 14.54 -18.11
C ILE A 415 -8.51 14.31 -18.98
N GLU A 416 -8.87 15.23 -19.89
CA GLU A 416 -10.03 15.04 -20.77
C GLU A 416 -9.87 13.83 -21.70
N PRO A 417 -8.71 13.62 -22.37
CA PRO A 417 -8.42 12.37 -23.07
C PRO A 417 -8.51 11.14 -22.16
N MET A 418 -8.03 11.21 -20.92
CA MET A 418 -8.13 10.09 -19.97
C MET A 418 -9.60 9.75 -19.64
N ILE A 419 -10.45 10.76 -19.45
CA ILE A 419 -11.89 10.59 -19.19
C ILE A 419 -12.58 10.00 -20.43
N PHE A 420 -12.21 10.45 -21.62
CA PHE A 420 -12.72 9.90 -22.88
C PHE A 420 -12.31 8.44 -23.08
N GLU A 421 -11.03 8.11 -22.94
CA GLU A 421 -10.47 6.76 -22.99
C GLU A 421 -11.16 5.85 -21.96
N HIS A 422 -11.38 6.34 -20.74
CA HIS A 422 -12.12 5.62 -19.71
C HIS A 422 -13.56 5.33 -20.14
N GLY A 423 -14.28 6.32 -20.68
CA GLY A 423 -15.62 6.13 -21.24
C GLY A 423 -15.67 5.05 -22.32
N MET A 424 -14.68 5.02 -23.21
CA MET A 424 -14.54 3.98 -24.24
C MET A 424 -14.25 2.60 -23.65
N ARG A 425 -13.41 2.53 -22.61
CA ARG A 425 -13.16 1.28 -21.86
C ARG A 425 -14.43 0.77 -21.17
N LEU A 426 -15.25 1.66 -20.63
CA LEU A 426 -16.53 1.29 -20.01
C LEU A 426 -17.52 0.71 -21.01
N GLN A 427 -17.58 1.22 -22.24
CA GLN A 427 -18.43 0.69 -23.31
C GLN A 427 -18.12 -0.78 -23.61
N HIS A 428 -16.84 -1.15 -23.64
CA HIS A 428 -16.39 -2.48 -24.05
C HIS A 428 -16.22 -3.46 -22.87
N GLY A 429 -15.94 -2.96 -21.66
CA GLY A 429 -15.56 -3.78 -20.51
C GLY A 429 -16.47 -3.71 -19.28
N ARG A 430 -17.16 -2.59 -19.03
CA ARG A 430 -17.92 -2.34 -17.78
C ARG A 430 -19.15 -1.43 -17.97
N PRO A 431 -20.15 -1.83 -18.78
CA PRO A 431 -21.28 -0.96 -19.16
C PRO A 431 -22.17 -0.53 -17.98
N SER A 432 -22.11 -1.21 -16.82
CA SER A 432 -22.85 -0.80 -15.61
C SER A 432 -22.42 0.55 -15.04
N TYR A 433 -21.22 1.02 -15.40
CA TYR A 433 -20.70 2.33 -14.99
C TYR A 433 -20.85 3.39 -16.08
N LEU A 434 -21.41 3.06 -17.25
CA LEU A 434 -21.52 3.99 -18.38
C LEU A 434 -22.24 5.30 -18.00
N ASN A 435 -23.30 5.19 -17.19
CA ASN A 435 -24.10 6.32 -16.72
C ASN A 435 -23.60 6.93 -15.40
N LYS A 436 -22.56 6.32 -14.78
CA LYS A 436 -21.98 6.74 -13.51
C LYS A 436 -20.46 6.45 -13.47
N PRO A 437 -19.69 6.97 -14.43
CA PRO A 437 -18.31 6.52 -14.64
C PRO A 437 -17.38 6.92 -13.49
N TRP A 438 -17.70 8.00 -12.77
CA TRP A 438 -17.03 8.39 -11.52
C TRP A 438 -17.15 7.36 -10.39
N ARG A 439 -18.05 6.37 -10.46
CA ARG A 439 -18.06 5.27 -9.48
C ARG A 439 -17.02 4.18 -9.77
N ASP A 440 -16.43 4.15 -10.96
CA ASP A 440 -15.37 3.21 -11.33
C ASP A 440 -13.98 3.80 -11.04
N GLU A 441 -13.72 5.03 -11.49
CA GLU A 441 -12.45 5.74 -11.28
C GLU A 441 -12.67 7.06 -10.50
N LEU A 442 -13.16 6.97 -9.25
CA LEU A 442 -13.55 8.12 -8.41
C LEU A 442 -12.49 9.22 -8.33
N GLU A 443 -11.21 8.84 -8.32
CA GLU A 443 -10.09 9.74 -8.04
C GLU A 443 -9.73 10.59 -9.25
N VAL A 444 -9.77 10.00 -10.45
CA VAL A 444 -9.56 10.70 -11.71
C VAL A 444 -10.67 11.73 -11.93
N TYR A 445 -11.93 11.36 -11.66
CA TYR A 445 -13.05 12.30 -11.79
C TYR A 445 -13.02 13.41 -10.73
N ALA A 446 -12.49 13.15 -9.52
CA ALA A 446 -12.27 14.18 -8.52
C ALA A 446 -11.22 15.21 -8.99
N GLN A 447 -10.09 14.76 -9.54
CA GLN A 447 -9.09 15.65 -10.14
C GLN A 447 -9.64 16.43 -11.33
N TYR A 448 -10.46 15.78 -12.16
CA TYR A 448 -11.11 16.45 -13.29
C TYR A 448 -12.06 17.55 -12.83
N ALA A 449 -12.84 17.30 -11.78
CA ALA A 449 -13.70 18.30 -11.19
C ALA A 449 -12.90 19.49 -10.62
N ASP A 450 -11.79 19.25 -9.94
CA ASP A 450 -10.89 20.30 -9.46
C ASP A 450 -10.32 21.13 -10.64
N ALA A 451 -9.83 20.46 -11.69
CA ALA A 451 -9.28 21.12 -12.88
C ALA A 451 -10.31 22.02 -13.59
N LEU A 452 -11.56 21.55 -13.76
CA LEU A 452 -12.65 22.34 -14.35
C LEU A 452 -12.92 23.62 -13.56
N VAL A 453 -12.99 23.50 -12.22
CA VAL A 453 -13.25 24.65 -11.34
C VAL A 453 -12.10 25.63 -11.38
N PHE A 454 -10.85 25.16 -11.35
CA PHE A 454 -9.66 26.01 -11.46
C PHE A 454 -9.53 26.69 -12.83
N ALA A 455 -9.99 26.05 -13.90
CA ALA A 455 -10.09 26.63 -15.24
C ALA A 455 -11.34 27.52 -15.44
N ASN A 456 -12.03 27.91 -14.36
CA ASN A 456 -13.22 28.76 -14.35
C ASN A 456 -14.39 28.22 -15.21
N ARG A 457 -14.50 26.89 -15.38
CA ARG A 457 -15.63 26.25 -16.08
C ARG A 457 -16.81 26.07 -15.13
N PHE A 458 -17.60 27.13 -14.96
CA PHE A 458 -18.77 27.16 -14.06
C PHE A 458 -20.08 26.85 -14.80
N ASP A 459 -20.33 25.58 -15.09
CA ASP A 459 -21.53 25.13 -15.79
C ASP A 459 -22.33 24.04 -15.02
N GLU A 460 -23.54 23.73 -15.50
CA GLU A 460 -24.41 22.73 -14.86
C GLU A 460 -23.79 21.32 -14.90
N LYS A 461 -22.96 21.03 -15.91
CA LYS A 461 -22.24 19.75 -16.01
C LYS A 461 -21.23 19.61 -14.89
N THR A 462 -20.43 20.65 -14.63
CA THR A 462 -19.43 20.69 -13.56
C THR A 462 -20.11 20.58 -12.20
N LYS A 463 -21.19 21.33 -11.96
CA LYS A 463 -22.02 21.21 -10.74
C LYS A 463 -22.51 19.78 -10.54
N THR A 464 -23.13 19.19 -11.57
CA THR A 464 -23.69 17.84 -11.50
C THR A 464 -22.62 16.79 -11.22
N LEU A 465 -21.46 16.88 -11.87
CA LEU A 465 -20.32 16.01 -11.62
C LEU A 465 -19.89 16.07 -10.15
N ILE A 466 -19.71 17.28 -9.59
CA ILE A 466 -19.25 17.45 -8.21
C ILE A 466 -20.31 16.96 -7.21
N GLU A 467 -21.60 17.20 -7.45
CA GLU A 467 -22.69 16.64 -6.63
C GLU A 467 -22.65 15.11 -6.62
N ASN A 468 -22.49 14.48 -7.79
CA ASN A 468 -22.40 13.03 -7.93
C ASN A 468 -21.16 12.43 -7.24
N LEU A 469 -20.02 13.12 -7.32
CA LEU A 469 -18.79 12.74 -6.61
C LEU A 469 -18.98 12.81 -5.10
N MET A 470 -19.60 13.89 -4.61
CA MET A 470 -19.87 14.07 -3.18
C MET A 470 -20.86 13.01 -2.65
N GLU A 471 -21.90 12.67 -3.41
CA GLU A 471 -22.83 11.60 -3.05
C GLU A 471 -22.13 10.25 -3.00
N THR A 472 -21.33 9.94 -4.01
CA THR A 472 -20.54 8.69 -4.06
C THR A 472 -19.56 8.61 -2.88
N ALA A 473 -18.91 9.71 -2.52
CA ALA A 473 -18.00 9.75 -1.38
C ALA A 473 -18.72 9.51 -0.02
N ARG A 474 -19.98 9.93 0.10
CA ARG A 474 -20.82 9.71 1.30
C ARG A 474 -21.45 8.31 1.37
N ASP A 475 -21.38 7.53 0.30
CA ASP A 475 -21.97 6.19 0.24
C ASP A 475 -21.15 5.20 1.09
N ASP A 476 -21.60 4.95 2.33
CA ASP A 476 -20.96 4.01 3.26
C ASP A 476 -21.12 2.54 2.87
N SER A 477 -21.89 2.23 1.82
CA SER A 477 -21.98 0.88 1.27
C SER A 477 -20.82 0.50 0.36
N LEU A 478 -20.00 1.48 -0.06
CA LEU A 478 -18.82 1.23 -0.88
C LEU A 478 -17.78 0.39 -0.12
N PRO A 479 -17.14 -0.59 -0.79
CA PRO A 479 -16.12 -1.41 -0.13
C PRO A 479 -14.97 -0.55 0.39
N SER A 480 -14.66 -0.65 1.68
CA SER A 480 -13.62 0.12 2.37
C SER A 480 -12.22 -0.03 1.75
N TYR A 481 -11.98 -1.12 1.00
CA TYR A 481 -10.70 -1.34 0.32
C TYR A 481 -10.55 -0.58 -1.00
N SER A 482 -11.64 -0.11 -1.61
CA SER A 482 -11.59 0.66 -2.87
C SER A 482 -11.16 2.10 -2.61
N HIS A 483 -11.72 2.72 -1.56
CA HIS A 483 -11.44 4.12 -1.21
C HIS A 483 -11.41 4.27 0.33
N PRO A 484 -10.25 4.62 0.94
CA PRO A 484 -10.15 4.82 2.38
C PRO A 484 -11.15 5.87 2.89
N LYS A 485 -11.71 5.67 4.09
CA LYS A 485 -12.68 6.60 4.70
C LYS A 485 -12.14 8.02 4.83
N GLU A 486 -10.85 8.16 5.12
CA GLU A 486 -10.14 9.44 5.21
C GLU A 486 -10.17 10.19 3.86
N MET A 487 -9.79 9.50 2.78
CA MET A 487 -9.84 10.05 1.42
C MET A 487 -11.26 10.47 1.02
N ARG A 488 -12.28 9.65 1.32
CA ARG A 488 -13.69 10.02 1.08
C ARG A 488 -14.11 11.25 1.88
N THR A 489 -13.60 11.41 3.10
CA THR A 489 -13.89 12.59 3.93
C THR A 489 -13.28 13.85 3.32
N ASP A 490 -12.03 13.78 2.87
CA ASP A 490 -11.34 14.90 2.22
C ASP A 490 -12.02 15.28 0.90
N LEU A 491 -12.46 14.30 0.11
CA LEU A 491 -13.24 14.53 -1.12
C LEU A 491 -14.57 15.24 -0.84
N VAL A 492 -15.28 14.88 0.24
CA VAL A 492 -16.52 15.60 0.62
C VAL A 492 -16.24 17.06 1.00
N ILE A 493 -15.07 17.37 1.54
CA ILE A 493 -14.66 18.74 1.86
C ILE A 493 -14.34 19.51 0.57
N SER A 494 -13.53 18.96 -0.33
CA SER A 494 -13.18 19.62 -1.60
C SER A 494 -14.41 19.83 -2.49
N CYS A 495 -15.31 18.85 -2.60
CA CYS A 495 -16.56 19.01 -3.33
C CYS A 495 -17.41 20.16 -2.77
N GLN A 496 -17.49 20.34 -1.45
CA GLN A 496 -18.26 21.45 -0.87
C GLN A 496 -17.59 22.82 -1.08
N ILE A 497 -16.25 22.88 -1.05
CA ILE A 497 -15.50 24.09 -1.43
C ILE A 497 -15.85 24.46 -2.87
N ASN A 498 -15.65 23.53 -3.80
CA ASN A 498 -15.89 23.75 -5.22
C ASN A 498 -17.35 24.08 -5.54
N LEU A 499 -18.32 23.35 -4.98
CA LEU A 499 -19.75 23.64 -5.19
C LEU A 499 -20.13 25.03 -4.67
N SER A 500 -19.52 25.50 -3.58
CA SER A 500 -19.80 26.84 -3.08
C SER A 500 -19.42 27.93 -4.09
N LEU A 501 -18.30 27.75 -4.80
CA LEU A 501 -17.84 28.65 -5.85
C LEU A 501 -18.68 28.50 -7.13
N VAL A 502 -18.79 27.28 -7.66
CA VAL A 502 -19.51 26.97 -8.91
C VAL A 502 -20.94 27.50 -8.84
N MET A 503 -21.67 27.18 -7.77
CA MET A 503 -23.06 27.64 -7.61
C MET A 503 -23.17 29.16 -7.40
N SER A 504 -22.12 29.84 -6.89
CA SER A 504 -22.14 31.30 -6.75
C SER A 504 -22.00 32.03 -8.08
N GLN A 505 -21.32 31.42 -9.05
CA GLN A 505 -21.10 32.00 -10.39
C GLN A 505 -22.24 31.66 -11.36
N MET A 506 -22.99 30.59 -11.10
CA MET A 506 -24.14 30.19 -11.90
C MET A 506 -25.39 31.01 -11.55
N ARG A 507 -26.20 31.38 -12.56
CA ARG A 507 -27.54 31.95 -12.37
C ARG A 507 -28.53 30.84 -11.97
N GLY A 508 -28.42 30.34 -10.75
CA GLY A 508 -29.20 29.22 -10.23
C GLY A 508 -30.59 29.58 -9.71
N SER A 509 -31.40 28.57 -9.43
CA SER A 509 -32.71 28.71 -8.78
C SER A 509 -32.57 29.20 -7.32
N PRO A 510 -33.64 29.71 -6.68
CA PRO A 510 -33.60 30.04 -5.24
C PRO A 510 -33.17 28.87 -4.34
N GLN A 511 -33.42 27.62 -4.77
CA GLN A 511 -32.99 26.42 -4.07
C GLN A 511 -31.48 26.21 -4.16
N ASP A 512 -30.87 26.47 -5.33
CA ASP A 512 -29.43 26.39 -5.51
C ASP A 512 -28.71 27.46 -4.67
N ALA A 513 -29.25 28.68 -4.59
CA ALA A 513 -28.72 29.72 -3.71
C ALA A 513 -28.75 29.30 -2.23
N THR A 514 -29.79 28.58 -1.81
CA THR A 514 -29.88 28.05 -0.44
C THR A 514 -28.85 26.93 -0.18
N LYS A 515 -28.68 26.01 -1.14
CA LYS A 515 -27.63 24.97 -1.07
C LYS A 515 -26.23 25.59 -1.02
N GLN A 516 -25.96 26.58 -1.87
CA GLN A 516 -24.68 27.29 -1.95
C GLN A 516 -24.31 27.93 -0.60
N ARG A 517 -25.26 28.63 0.05
CA ARG A 517 -25.05 29.20 1.39
C ARG A 517 -24.74 28.12 2.42
N ARG A 518 -25.47 27.02 2.40
CA ARG A 518 -25.25 25.87 3.30
C ARG A 518 -23.86 25.27 3.14
N TYR A 519 -23.38 25.08 1.90
CA TYR A 519 -22.02 24.59 1.66
C TYR A 519 -20.97 25.59 2.16
N THR A 520 -21.16 26.87 1.86
CA THR A 520 -20.27 27.95 2.31
C THR A 520 -20.14 27.99 3.83
N GLU A 521 -21.28 27.98 4.55
CA GLU A 521 -21.31 28.00 6.01
C GLU A 521 -20.71 26.73 6.62
N TRP A 522 -20.99 25.56 6.04
CA TRP A 522 -20.43 24.30 6.52
C TRP A 522 -18.90 24.29 6.42
N VAL A 523 -18.35 24.71 5.27
CA VAL A 523 -16.90 24.79 5.07
C VAL A 523 -16.28 25.84 5.99
N ALA A 524 -16.86 27.04 6.07
CA ALA A 524 -16.36 28.09 6.97
C ALA A 524 -16.34 27.61 8.42
N ASN A 525 -17.41 26.96 8.90
CA ASN A 525 -17.46 26.37 10.24
C ASN A 525 -16.44 25.24 10.43
N HIS A 526 -16.21 24.42 9.40
CA HIS A 526 -15.21 23.35 9.44
C HIS A 526 -13.79 23.86 9.67
N PHE A 527 -13.45 25.01 9.07
CA PHE A 527 -12.09 25.59 9.08
C PHE A 527 -11.88 26.69 10.12
N ARG A 528 -12.92 27.34 10.64
CA ARG A 528 -12.79 28.44 11.64
C ARG A 528 -11.84 28.12 12.79
N ALA A 529 -11.95 26.92 13.37
CA ALA A 529 -11.10 26.45 14.47
C ALA A 529 -9.81 25.72 14.03
N LYS A 530 -9.55 25.62 12.71
CA LYS A 530 -8.42 24.88 12.11
C LYS A 530 -7.54 25.81 11.28
N ARG A 531 -7.12 26.93 11.86
CA ARG A 531 -6.26 27.91 11.17
C ARG A 531 -4.91 27.33 10.71
N TRP A 532 -4.45 26.26 11.33
CA TRP A 532 -3.27 25.51 10.86
C TRP A 532 -3.47 24.88 9.46
N GLN A 533 -4.72 24.75 8.97
CA GLN A 533 -5.03 24.39 7.57
C GLN A 533 -5.21 25.59 6.65
N ARG A 534 -4.93 26.83 7.11
CA ARG A 534 -5.16 28.06 6.32
C ARG A 534 -4.52 28.01 4.95
N GLU A 535 -3.33 27.44 4.90
CA GLU A 535 -2.50 27.40 3.72
C GLU A 535 -3.05 26.41 2.70
N ARG A 536 -3.44 25.24 3.19
CA ARG A 536 -4.14 24.21 2.45
C ARG A 536 -5.49 24.68 1.89
N LEU A 537 -6.20 25.54 2.62
CA LEU A 537 -7.46 26.11 2.15
C LEU A 537 -7.24 27.29 1.19
N ALA A 538 -6.26 28.15 1.46
CA ALA A 538 -5.91 29.29 0.63
C ALA A 538 -5.63 28.87 -0.81
N SER A 539 -4.94 27.74 -1.00
CA SER A 539 -4.64 27.21 -2.32
C SER A 539 -5.88 26.82 -3.15
N TYR A 540 -7.04 26.61 -2.51
CA TYR A 540 -8.32 26.39 -3.19
C TYR A 540 -9.10 27.69 -3.39
N VAL A 541 -9.10 28.58 -2.40
CA VAL A 541 -10.06 29.69 -2.33
C VAL A 541 -9.47 31.05 -2.68
N LYS A 542 -8.15 31.15 -2.85
CA LYS A 542 -7.42 32.39 -3.19
C LYS A 542 -6.57 32.24 -4.46
N ARG A 543 -7.01 31.44 -5.43
CA ARG A 543 -6.24 31.22 -6.65
C ARG A 543 -6.18 32.48 -7.53
N PRO A 544 -5.05 32.74 -8.20
CA PRO A 544 -4.95 33.83 -9.17
C PRO A 544 -5.93 33.60 -10.33
N GLY A 545 -6.62 34.66 -10.76
CA GLY A 545 -7.51 34.61 -11.93
C GLY A 545 -8.88 33.97 -11.69
N GLN A 546 -9.23 33.62 -10.46
CA GLN A 546 -10.58 33.17 -10.08
C GLN A 546 -11.42 34.30 -9.49
N PRO A 547 -12.77 34.21 -9.58
CA PRO A 547 -13.65 35.12 -8.86
C PRO A 547 -13.54 34.93 -7.34
N GLU A 548 -13.97 35.94 -6.59
CA GLU A 548 -13.88 35.92 -5.12
C GLU A 548 -14.66 34.73 -4.54
N HIS A 549 -13.94 33.88 -3.80
CA HIS A 549 -14.52 32.62 -3.33
C HIS A 549 -15.43 32.83 -2.11
N PRO A 550 -16.68 32.33 -2.10
CA PRO A 550 -17.63 32.56 -1.00
C PRO A 550 -17.12 32.13 0.38
N VAL A 551 -16.41 31.00 0.46
CA VAL A 551 -15.75 30.53 1.70
C VAL A 551 -14.66 31.50 2.17
N ALA A 552 -13.89 32.11 1.27
CA ALA A 552 -12.87 33.09 1.64
C ALA A 552 -13.52 34.35 2.24
N VAL A 553 -14.62 34.82 1.62
CA VAL A 553 -15.44 35.93 2.14
C VAL A 553 -15.99 35.60 3.53
N ALA A 554 -16.55 34.40 3.72
CA ALA A 554 -17.16 33.98 4.98
C ALA A 554 -16.16 33.79 6.14
N LEU A 555 -14.88 33.53 5.84
CA LEU A 555 -13.80 33.46 6.82
C LEU A 555 -13.15 34.82 7.10
N GLY A 556 -13.22 35.75 6.14
CA GLY A 556 -12.65 37.09 6.24
C GLY A 556 -11.12 37.12 6.00
N PRO A 557 -10.58 38.29 5.60
CA PRO A 557 -9.15 38.43 5.26
C PRO A 557 -8.23 38.17 6.45
N GLU A 558 -8.66 38.54 7.66
CA GLU A 558 -7.89 38.35 8.91
C GLU A 558 -7.56 36.89 9.16
N TRP A 559 -8.46 35.96 8.83
CA TRP A 559 -8.24 34.52 9.04
C TRP A 559 -7.04 34.00 8.24
N PHE A 560 -6.86 34.53 7.03
CA PHE A 560 -5.75 34.20 6.13
C PHE A 560 -4.47 35.00 6.38
N GLY A 561 -4.47 35.98 7.30
CA GLY A 561 -3.29 36.79 7.61
C GLY A 561 -2.11 35.97 8.19
N GLU A 562 -0.91 36.52 8.04
CA GLU A 562 0.34 35.98 8.61
C GLU A 562 0.39 36.22 10.12
N THR A 563 -0.30 35.36 10.87
CA THR A 563 -0.05 35.24 12.31
C THR A 563 0.55 33.87 12.58
N GLN A 564 1.57 33.77 13.44
CA GLN A 564 2.04 32.48 13.91
C GLN A 564 0.85 31.66 14.46
N PRO A 565 0.76 30.35 14.17
CA PRO A 565 -0.28 29.52 14.74
C PRO A 565 -0.24 29.63 16.26
N THR A 566 -1.39 29.76 16.91
CA THR A 566 -1.41 29.74 18.37
C THR A 566 -1.00 28.37 18.87
N ARG A 567 -0.36 28.28 20.05
CA ARG A 567 -0.01 26.99 20.68
C ARG A 567 -1.17 25.99 20.77
N ARG A 568 -2.40 26.49 20.88
CA ARG A 568 -3.61 25.66 20.90
C ARG A 568 -3.89 25.03 19.53
N GLU A 569 -3.68 25.77 18.44
CA GLU A 569 -3.83 25.30 17.06
C GLU A 569 -2.72 24.32 16.69
N GLU A 570 -1.48 24.62 17.07
CA GLU A 570 -0.34 23.72 16.90
C GLU A 570 -0.60 22.38 17.60
N LYS A 571 -1.05 22.41 18.86
CA LYS A 571 -1.40 21.20 19.64
C LYS A 571 -2.54 20.41 19.00
N ALA A 572 -3.55 21.09 18.44
CA ALA A 572 -4.65 20.44 17.74
C ALA A 572 -4.20 19.80 16.41
N ALA A 573 -3.25 20.42 15.71
CA ALA A 573 -2.63 19.85 14.52
C ALA A 573 -1.80 18.60 14.88
N VAL A 574 -0.92 18.70 15.88
CA VAL A 574 -0.16 17.53 16.38
C VAL A 574 -1.09 16.41 16.79
N ALA A 575 -2.17 16.67 17.53
CA ALA A 575 -3.11 15.61 17.94
C ALA A 575 -3.82 14.91 16.77
N LYS A 576 -3.91 15.54 15.59
CA LYS A 576 -4.55 14.97 14.39
C LYS A 576 -3.57 14.19 13.50
N TYR A 577 -2.31 14.62 13.41
CA TYR A 577 -1.29 14.01 12.54
C TYR A 577 -0.22 13.21 13.28
N CYS A 578 -0.07 13.42 14.58
CA CYS A 578 0.62 12.46 15.41
C CYS A 578 -0.30 11.25 15.49
N HIS A 579 -0.07 10.30 14.58
CA HIS A 579 -0.46 8.94 14.84
C HIS A 579 0.31 8.54 16.10
N THR A 580 -0.32 8.67 17.27
CA THR A 580 0.08 7.91 18.44
C THR A 580 -0.22 6.43 18.18
N SER A 581 0.23 5.88 17.06
CA SER A 581 0.33 4.45 16.82
C SER A 581 1.60 4.00 17.52
N SER A 582 1.44 3.61 18.79
CA SER A 582 2.41 2.75 19.48
C SER A 582 3.83 3.31 19.50
N ALA A 583 4.10 4.42 20.20
CA ALA A 583 5.48 4.80 20.45
C ALA A 583 6.17 3.63 21.18
N LEU A 584 7.21 3.08 20.56
CA LEU A 584 8.11 2.14 21.23
C LEU A 584 8.86 2.98 22.29
N LEU A 585 8.80 2.54 23.54
CA LEU A 585 9.49 3.15 24.66
C LEU A 585 10.52 2.18 25.20
N LEU A 586 11.78 2.62 25.25
CA LEU A 586 12.84 1.95 26.00
C LEU A 586 13.16 2.82 27.22
N LYS A 587 12.71 2.39 28.40
CA LYS A 587 13.02 3.07 29.66
C LYS A 587 14.21 2.40 30.30
N ILE A 588 15.19 3.21 30.70
CA ILE A 588 16.37 2.74 31.42
C ILE A 588 16.18 3.12 32.87
N LEU A 589 16.15 2.11 33.71
CA LEU A 589 15.88 2.26 35.12
C LEU A 589 17.13 2.81 35.83
N PRO A 590 16.96 3.58 36.92
CA PRO A 590 18.09 4.10 37.70
C PRO A 590 19.05 3.00 38.21
N GLU A 591 18.57 1.76 38.30
CA GLU A 591 19.34 0.59 38.76
C GLU A 591 20.01 -0.19 37.60
N GLY A 592 19.98 0.34 36.37
CA GLY A 592 20.60 -0.27 35.19
C GLY A 592 19.74 -1.32 34.47
N GLY A 593 18.54 -1.63 34.99
CA GLY A 593 17.56 -2.50 34.31
C GLY A 593 16.90 -1.82 33.10
N LEU A 594 16.45 -2.60 32.13
CA LEU A 594 15.73 -2.12 30.96
C LEU A 594 14.26 -2.55 30.98
N GLU A 595 13.38 -1.62 30.65
CA GLU A 595 11.95 -1.87 30.57
C GLU A 595 11.45 -1.45 29.17
N ARG A 596 11.09 -2.46 28.37
CA ARG A 596 10.49 -2.26 27.04
C ARG A 596 8.99 -2.19 27.19
N THR A 597 8.40 -1.10 26.71
CA THR A 597 6.95 -0.96 26.75
C THR A 597 6.40 -0.36 25.46
N GLN A 598 5.21 -0.81 25.07
CA GLN A 598 4.38 -0.05 24.14
C GLN A 598 3.60 0.97 24.96
N THR A 599 3.18 2.09 24.38
CA THR A 599 2.45 3.19 25.03
C THR A 599 1.23 2.81 25.88
N HIS A 600 0.79 1.55 25.86
CA HIS A 600 -0.21 0.94 26.75
C HIS A 600 0.40 0.13 27.91
N VAL A 601 1.38 0.67 28.65
CA VAL A 601 1.58 0.18 30.02
C VAL A 601 0.35 0.58 30.81
N SER A 602 -0.23 -0.37 31.53
CA SER A 602 -1.39 -0.08 32.37
C SER A 602 -1.04 1.05 33.35
N SER A 603 -1.95 2.01 33.57
CA SER A 603 -1.76 3.03 34.60
C SER A 603 -1.50 2.42 35.99
N SER A 604 -1.96 1.17 36.20
CA SER A 604 -1.71 0.38 37.40
C SER A 604 -0.24 0.04 37.62
N GLU A 605 0.49 -0.51 36.64
CA GLU A 605 1.90 -0.93 36.85
C GLU A 605 2.81 0.26 37.19
N ARG A 606 2.53 1.43 36.62
CA ARG A 606 3.26 2.67 36.89
C ARG A 606 2.98 3.23 38.28
N GLN A 607 1.70 3.21 38.68
CA GLN A 607 1.30 3.62 40.03
C GLN A 607 1.83 2.68 41.11
N THR A 608 1.85 1.36 40.85
CA THR A 608 2.46 0.37 41.76
C THR A 608 3.92 0.73 42.02
N ARG A 609 4.67 1.09 40.99
CA ARG A 609 6.08 1.48 41.13
C ARG A 609 6.31 2.78 41.89
N VAL A 610 5.47 3.80 41.65
CA VAL A 610 5.51 5.03 42.45
C VAL A 610 5.21 4.70 43.92
N GLN A 611 4.29 3.76 44.19
CA GLN A 611 3.99 3.30 45.55
C GLN A 611 5.12 2.48 46.19
N GLU A 612 5.81 1.63 45.43
CA GLU A 612 7.00 0.89 45.89
C GLU A 612 8.14 1.84 46.28
N VAL A 613 8.43 2.84 45.46
CA VAL A 613 9.44 3.87 45.77
C VAL A 613 8.97 4.76 46.93
N LYS A 614 7.67 4.98 47.09
CA LYS A 614 7.12 5.76 48.21
C LYS A 614 7.42 5.12 49.56
N ALA A 615 7.53 3.79 49.62
CA ALA A 615 7.88 3.07 50.85
C ALA A 615 9.35 3.28 51.28
N THR A 616 10.26 3.56 50.33
CA THR A 616 11.70 3.70 50.59
C THR A 616 12.20 5.14 50.53
N ASN A 617 11.66 5.96 49.63
CA ASN A 617 12.02 7.37 49.47
C ASN A 617 10.80 8.21 48.99
N PRO A 618 10.06 8.83 49.93
CA PRO A 618 8.85 9.61 49.63
C PRO A 618 9.09 10.81 48.71
N THR A 619 10.25 11.47 48.84
CA THR A 619 10.62 12.64 48.01
C THR A 619 10.85 12.21 46.56
N LYS A 620 11.60 11.12 46.35
CA LYS A 620 11.82 10.53 45.03
C LYS A 620 10.52 10.07 44.38
N ALA A 621 9.63 9.44 45.15
CA ALA A 621 8.32 9.00 44.67
C ALA A 621 7.46 10.18 44.19
N ARG A 622 7.48 11.30 44.91
CA ARG A 622 6.77 12.53 44.49
C ARG A 622 7.33 13.11 43.19
N ILE A 623 8.65 13.16 43.03
CA ILE A 623 9.28 13.65 41.80
C ILE A 623 8.94 12.75 40.60
N LEU A 624 8.90 11.42 40.82
CA LEU A 624 8.47 10.46 39.80
C LEU A 624 7.00 10.64 39.42
N ASP A 625 6.10 10.84 40.38
CA ASP A 625 4.68 11.13 40.12
C ASP A 625 4.48 12.44 39.35
N ASP A 626 5.23 13.49 39.72
CA ASP A 626 5.25 14.75 38.99
C ASP A 626 5.78 14.56 37.55
N TYR A 627 6.77 13.69 37.35
CA TYR A 627 7.31 13.39 36.02
C TYR A 627 6.32 12.60 35.17
N GLU A 628 5.56 11.69 35.76
CA GLU A 628 4.49 10.99 35.05
C GLU A 628 3.38 11.94 34.62
N LYS A 629 3.00 12.87 35.48
CA LYS A 629 2.03 13.94 35.14
C LYS A 629 2.57 14.86 34.05
N TRP A 630 3.83 15.29 34.17
CA TRP A 630 4.47 16.15 33.19
C TRP A 630 4.62 15.45 31.83
N SER A 631 5.11 14.21 31.80
CA SER A 631 5.33 13.43 30.56
C SER A 631 4.05 13.20 29.75
N ARG A 632 2.89 13.06 30.43
CA ARG A 632 1.57 12.94 29.79
C ARG A 632 0.94 14.28 29.40
N THR A 633 1.43 15.39 29.95
CA THR A 633 0.94 16.72 29.61
C THR A 633 1.64 17.20 28.34
N GLY A 634 0.87 17.46 27.28
CA GLY A 634 1.45 18.02 26.05
C GLY A 634 2.17 19.36 26.31
N SER A 635 3.40 19.49 25.82
CA SER A 635 4.27 20.65 26.02
C SER A 635 5.17 20.91 24.81
N PHE A 636 5.52 22.18 24.57
CA PHE A 636 6.37 22.57 23.45
C PHE A 636 7.70 21.79 23.41
N ALA A 637 8.33 21.66 24.58
CA ALA A 637 9.60 20.96 24.76
C ALA A 637 9.61 19.50 24.26
N LYS A 638 8.49 18.79 24.33
CA LYS A 638 8.42 17.38 23.92
C LYS A 638 7.76 17.20 22.56
N ASP A 639 6.74 17.99 22.26
CA ASP A 639 5.88 17.77 21.10
C ASP A 639 6.40 18.51 19.85
N PHE A 640 7.11 19.63 20.01
CA PHE A 640 7.48 20.53 18.90
C PHE A 640 8.98 20.80 18.80
N ALA A 641 9.65 21.01 19.93
CA ALA A 641 11.09 21.27 19.96
C ALA A 641 11.92 20.20 19.20
N PRO A 642 11.63 18.88 19.31
CA PRO A 642 12.37 17.88 18.54
C PRO A 642 12.21 18.04 17.02
N ILE A 643 11.04 18.47 16.56
CA ILE A 643 10.72 18.64 15.13
C ILE A 643 11.56 19.77 14.55
N HIS A 644 11.61 20.91 15.25
CA HIS A 644 12.41 22.06 14.85
C HIS A 644 13.90 21.76 14.96
N ALA A 645 14.36 21.17 16.07
CA ALA A 645 15.77 20.85 16.30
C ALA A 645 16.31 19.86 15.25
N LEU A 646 15.57 18.77 14.98
CA LEU A 646 15.93 17.79 13.96
C LEU A 646 15.73 18.32 12.54
N GLY A 647 15.10 19.48 12.37
CA GLY A 647 14.84 20.08 11.07
C GLY A 647 13.97 19.21 10.15
N LEU A 648 13.00 18.51 10.72
CA LEU A 648 12.19 17.52 9.99
C LEU A 648 11.33 18.14 8.88
N HIS A 649 11.05 19.44 8.97
CA HIS A 649 10.38 20.22 7.91
C HIS A 649 11.24 20.40 6.65
N ARG A 650 12.58 20.39 6.78
CA ARG A 650 13.54 20.50 5.65
C ARG A 650 13.89 19.14 5.09
N ASP A 651 14.22 18.21 5.97
CA ASP A 651 14.55 16.82 5.63
C ASP A 651 13.99 15.89 6.72
N PRO A 652 12.84 15.26 6.48
CA PRO A 652 12.26 14.27 7.38
C PRO A 652 13.17 13.05 7.62
N ASN A 653 14.09 12.72 6.71
CA ASN A 653 15.01 11.59 6.88
C ASN A 653 16.04 11.83 7.99
N ARG A 654 16.23 13.08 8.43
CA ARG A 654 17.07 13.39 9.60
C ARG A 654 16.61 12.63 10.83
N GLY A 655 15.31 12.39 11.00
CA GLY A 655 14.77 11.62 12.12
C GLY A 655 15.22 10.15 12.14
N ARG A 656 15.67 9.59 11.01
CA ARG A 656 16.20 8.21 10.94
C ARG A 656 17.65 8.08 11.41
N THR A 657 18.41 9.15 11.35
CA THR A 657 19.87 9.16 11.58
C THR A 657 20.30 9.98 12.78
N ARG A 658 19.47 10.94 13.21
CA ARG A 658 19.76 11.89 14.29
C ARG A 658 18.76 11.72 15.44
N ILE A 659 19.19 12.07 16.64
CA ILE A 659 18.40 12.01 17.87
C ILE A 659 18.41 13.36 18.59
N PHE A 660 17.24 13.74 19.12
CA PHE A 660 17.11 14.91 19.99
C PHE A 660 17.32 14.50 21.46
N ILE A 661 18.32 15.08 22.12
CA ILE A 661 18.64 14.80 23.51
C ILE A 661 18.23 15.99 24.38
N MET A 662 17.54 15.73 25.50
CA MET A 662 17.16 16.77 26.46
C MET A 662 17.39 16.33 27.92
N GLN A 663 17.97 17.23 28.71
CA GLN A 663 18.10 17.12 30.16
C GLN A 663 16.98 17.90 30.84
N VAL A 664 16.27 17.25 31.76
CA VAL A 664 15.18 17.89 32.53
C VAL A 664 15.52 17.98 34.01
N GLN A 665 15.02 19.06 34.64
CA GLN A 665 15.15 19.31 36.06
C GLN A 665 13.77 19.51 36.68
N HIS A 666 13.55 18.90 37.85
CA HIS A 666 12.30 19.02 38.60
C HIS A 666 12.14 20.42 39.19
N ASN A 667 10.93 20.96 39.11
CA ASN A 667 10.54 22.19 39.76
C ASN A 667 10.00 21.85 41.17
N PRO A 668 10.67 22.27 42.25
CA PRO A 668 10.28 21.91 43.61
C PRO A 668 8.94 22.51 44.05
N ASN A 669 8.39 23.50 43.32
CA ASN A 669 7.13 24.15 43.66
C ASN A 669 5.94 23.15 43.63
N PRO A 670 5.28 22.89 44.78
CA PRO A 670 4.12 22.00 44.86
C PRO A 670 2.93 22.45 44.01
N ASP A 671 2.76 23.76 43.84
CA ASP A 671 1.57 24.36 43.20
C ASP A 671 1.79 24.63 41.71
N ALA A 672 3.01 24.40 41.21
CA ALA A 672 3.29 24.51 39.78
C ALA A 672 2.37 23.58 38.97
N ALA A 673 1.76 24.13 37.91
CA ALA A 673 0.93 23.37 36.98
C ALA A 673 1.72 22.18 36.41
N ALA A 674 1.02 21.10 36.01
CA ALA A 674 1.65 19.86 35.52
C ALA A 674 2.70 20.10 34.41
N LYS A 675 2.47 21.08 33.52
CA LYS A 675 3.39 21.50 32.44
C LYS A 675 4.69 22.16 32.94
N ALA A 676 4.68 22.75 34.14
CA ALA A 676 5.78 23.50 34.74
C ALA A 676 6.50 22.70 35.85
N LYS A 677 6.11 21.44 36.08
CA LYS A 677 6.77 20.52 37.03
C LYS A 677 8.19 20.15 36.64
N PHE A 678 8.53 20.26 35.35
CA PHE A 678 9.88 20.06 34.83
C PHE A 678 10.23 21.16 33.85
N ARG A 679 11.50 21.60 33.88
CA ARG A 679 12.11 22.49 32.90
C ARG A 679 13.20 21.75 32.12
N VAL A 680 13.42 22.12 30.86
CA VAL A 680 14.57 21.63 30.09
C VAL A 680 15.77 22.52 30.40
N VAL A 681 16.87 21.95 30.86
CA VAL A 681 18.08 22.72 31.22
C VAL A 681 19.08 22.73 30.08
N GLN A 682 19.24 21.60 29.39
CA GLN A 682 20.13 21.46 28.23
C GLN A 682 19.46 20.61 27.16
N CYS A 683 19.74 20.90 25.89
CA CYS A 683 19.37 20.04 24.78
C CYS A 683 20.35 20.14 23.60
N GLY A 684 20.28 19.19 22.67
CA GLY A 684 21.10 19.17 21.46
C GLY A 684 20.69 18.06 20.49
N VAL A 685 21.26 18.08 19.28
CA VAL A 685 21.00 17.10 18.22
C VAL A 685 22.29 16.35 17.88
N PHE A 686 22.24 15.02 17.86
CA PHE A 686 23.42 14.18 17.64
C PHE A 686 23.14 13.08 16.63
N MET A 687 24.18 12.59 15.96
CA MET A 687 24.07 11.33 15.20
C MET A 687 23.78 10.19 16.17
N ILE A 688 22.84 9.33 15.83
CA ILE A 688 22.46 8.18 16.69
C ILE A 688 23.70 7.34 17.00
N GLU A 689 24.48 7.00 15.98
CA GLU A 689 25.69 6.15 16.09
C GLU A 689 26.72 6.71 17.07
N ASP A 690 26.85 8.03 17.16
CA ASP A 690 27.85 8.69 18.02
C ASP A 690 27.46 8.68 19.50
N VAL A 691 26.19 8.43 19.82
CA VAL A 691 25.67 8.47 21.21
C VAL A 691 25.10 7.13 21.69
N LEU A 692 25.02 6.10 20.84
CA LEU A 692 24.46 4.77 21.16
C LEU A 692 25.00 4.17 22.46
N GLY A 693 26.32 4.27 22.70
CA GLY A 693 26.98 3.65 23.86
C GLY A 693 26.65 4.30 25.20
N HIS A 694 26.14 5.54 25.21
CA HIS A 694 25.86 6.29 26.43
C HIS A 694 24.38 6.27 26.81
N ILE A 695 23.51 5.89 25.88
CA ILE A 695 22.07 5.85 26.13
C ILE A 695 21.75 4.93 27.31
N ARG A 696 22.33 3.70 27.36
CA ARG A 696 22.08 2.69 28.40
C ARG A 696 22.61 3.07 29.79
N LYS A 697 23.82 3.60 29.90
CA LYS A 697 24.41 3.92 31.21
C LYS A 697 24.08 5.32 31.72
N GLY A 698 23.40 6.13 30.91
CA GLY A 698 23.11 7.52 31.23
C GLY A 698 24.32 8.45 31.03
N PRO A 699 24.17 9.73 31.39
CA PRO A 699 25.15 10.78 31.09
C PRO A 699 26.49 10.64 31.83
N GLU A 700 26.62 9.78 32.85
CA GLU A 700 27.87 9.59 33.61
C GLU A 700 28.56 8.25 33.32
N GLY A 701 27.95 7.39 32.50
CA GLY A 701 28.49 6.07 32.20
C GLY A 701 29.47 6.05 31.04
N SER A 702 30.52 5.23 31.13
CA SER A 702 31.40 4.91 30.01
C SER A 702 30.69 4.06 28.96
N ALA A 703 30.88 4.37 27.67
CA ALA A 703 30.33 3.59 26.57
C ALA A 703 30.61 2.10 26.75
N ASP A 704 29.57 1.26 26.76
CA ASP A 704 29.70 -0.19 26.74
C ASP A 704 29.25 -0.79 25.40
N ALA A 705 29.86 -1.92 25.04
CA ALA A 705 29.52 -2.64 23.82
C ALA A 705 28.09 -3.22 23.88
N GLU A 706 27.64 -3.60 25.08
CA GLU A 706 26.32 -4.18 25.31
C GLU A 706 25.19 -3.15 25.14
N GLY A 707 25.32 -1.96 25.74
CA GLY A 707 24.33 -0.89 25.59
C GLY A 707 24.26 -0.32 24.18
N ARG A 708 25.39 -0.30 23.47
CA ARG A 708 25.42 0.04 22.04
C ARG A 708 24.60 -0.94 21.20
N ALA A 709 24.80 -2.25 21.40
CA ALA A 709 24.10 -3.29 20.64
C ALA A 709 22.59 -3.29 20.90
N GLU A 710 22.19 -3.10 22.16
CA GLU A 710 20.78 -3.09 22.54
C GLU A 710 20.04 -1.85 22.06
N THR A 711 20.66 -0.66 22.19
CA THR A 711 20.08 0.58 21.69
C THR A 711 19.95 0.56 20.18
N ARG A 712 20.95 0.01 19.47
CA ARG A 712 20.89 -0.21 18.02
C ARG A 712 19.71 -1.09 17.64
N LYS A 713 19.53 -2.22 18.33
CA LYS A 713 18.40 -3.13 18.11
C LYS A 713 17.05 -2.42 18.29
N PHE A 714 16.92 -1.58 19.32
CA PHE A 714 15.69 -0.79 19.52
C PHE A 714 15.44 0.21 18.38
N VAL A 715 16.47 0.93 17.93
CA VAL A 715 16.36 1.88 16.81
C VAL A 715 15.95 1.15 15.53
N GLU A 716 16.59 0.01 15.22
CA GLU A 716 16.26 -0.81 14.05
C GLU A 716 14.82 -1.32 14.08
N GLU A 717 14.35 -1.83 15.23
CA GLU A 717 12.97 -2.28 15.44
C GLU A 717 11.97 -1.13 15.24
N ALA A 718 12.27 0.05 15.77
CA ALA A 718 11.43 1.24 15.64
C ALA A 718 11.35 1.76 14.21
N LEU A 719 12.47 1.79 13.49
CA LEU A 719 12.51 2.13 12.06
C LEU A 719 11.68 1.12 11.25
N GLU A 720 11.82 -0.18 11.52
CA GLU A 720 11.04 -1.23 10.84
C GLU A 720 9.53 -1.08 11.10
N GLN A 721 9.14 -0.71 12.32
CA GLN A 721 7.73 -0.47 12.65
C GLN A 721 7.17 0.77 11.94
N SER A 722 7.93 1.86 11.88
CA SER A 722 7.54 3.08 11.15
C SER A 722 7.38 2.80 9.64
N ASP A 723 8.29 2.01 9.06
CA ASP A 723 8.22 1.58 7.66
C ASP A 723 7.01 0.67 7.36
N LYS A 724 6.49 -0.05 8.37
CA LYS A 724 5.24 -0.81 8.27
C LYS A 724 4.02 0.09 8.33
N LEU A 725 4.04 1.11 9.19
CA LEU A 725 2.92 2.06 9.37
C LEU A 725 2.69 2.93 8.13
N SER A 726 3.77 3.32 7.43
CA SER A 726 3.67 4.06 6.17
C SER A 726 3.09 3.23 5.02
N ARG A 727 2.96 1.90 5.17
CA ARG A 727 2.58 0.98 4.09
C ARG A 727 1.26 0.25 4.36
N VAL A 728 0.27 0.45 3.50
CA VAL A 728 -0.93 -0.41 3.46
C VAL A 728 -0.78 -1.40 2.30
N LYS A 729 -0.86 -2.70 2.61
CA LYS A 729 -0.69 -3.81 1.66
C LYS A 729 0.65 -3.83 0.89
N GLY A 730 1.63 -3.01 1.26
CA GLY A 730 2.94 -2.90 0.61
C GLY A 730 3.13 -1.62 -0.23
N ILE A 731 2.11 -0.76 -0.30
CA ILE A 731 2.13 0.53 -1.00
C ILE A 731 2.19 1.63 0.05
N VAL A 732 2.99 2.67 -0.19
CA VAL A 732 3.10 3.82 0.72
C VAL A 732 1.82 4.63 0.60
N VAL A 733 0.95 4.54 1.60
CA VAL A 733 -0.35 5.25 1.61
C VAL A 733 -0.21 6.61 2.29
N LYS A 734 0.72 6.73 3.25
CA LYS A 734 1.01 7.99 3.93
C LYS A 734 2.47 8.01 4.34
N GLY A 735 3.22 9.04 4.00
CA GLY A 735 4.58 9.21 4.50
C GLY A 735 4.52 9.39 6.02
N CYS A 736 5.06 8.45 6.77
CA CYS A 736 5.27 8.57 8.20
C CYS A 736 6.77 8.50 8.43
N PHE A 737 7.35 9.52 9.05
CA PHE A 737 8.78 9.61 9.30
C PHE A 737 9.07 9.35 10.78
N PRO A 738 9.97 8.41 11.11
CA PRO A 738 10.33 8.18 12.49
C PRO A 738 11.30 9.26 12.97
N TYR A 739 11.24 9.58 14.27
CA TYR A 739 12.26 10.39 14.93
C TYR A 739 12.44 9.95 16.39
N PHE A 740 13.62 10.21 16.95
CA PHE A 740 13.99 9.73 18.28
C PHE A 740 14.23 10.88 19.25
N THR A 741 13.80 10.68 20.49
CA THR A 741 14.08 11.59 21.60
C THR A 741 14.66 10.84 22.79
N TYR A 742 15.73 11.35 23.39
CA TYR A 742 16.30 10.83 24.63
C TYR A 742 16.15 11.88 25.73
N THR A 743 15.41 11.54 26.79
CA THR A 743 15.18 12.40 27.95
C THR A 743 15.85 11.82 29.17
N PHE A 744 16.59 12.62 29.92
CA PHE A 744 17.19 12.18 31.18
C PHE A 744 17.15 13.27 32.25
N GLY A 745 17.22 12.86 33.52
CA GLY A 745 17.30 13.75 34.66
C GLY A 745 17.72 13.00 35.91
N GLU A 746 18.34 13.71 36.84
CA GLU A 746 19.03 13.17 38.02
C GLU A 746 18.18 12.17 38.83
N VAL A 747 16.89 12.50 39.05
CA VAL A 747 15.99 11.68 39.87
C VAL A 747 15.12 10.72 39.04
N ILE A 748 14.85 11.05 37.78
CA ILE A 748 13.87 10.36 36.93
C ILE A 748 14.48 9.24 36.08
N GLY A 749 15.82 9.14 36.04
CA GLY A 749 16.54 8.21 35.18
C GLY A 749 16.61 8.69 33.73
N SER A 750 16.61 7.76 32.77
CA SER A 750 16.64 8.10 31.35
C SER A 750 15.63 7.30 30.51
N SER A 751 15.24 7.86 29.39
CA SER A 751 14.15 7.36 28.54
C SER A 751 14.44 7.65 27.08
N LEU A 752 14.55 6.59 26.27
CA LEU A 752 14.59 6.67 24.81
C LEU A 752 13.20 6.40 24.23
N GLN A 753 12.72 7.32 23.40
CA GLN A 753 11.41 7.23 22.75
C GLN A 753 11.56 7.30 21.24
N ALA A 754 10.84 6.42 20.55
CA ALA A 754 10.66 6.47 19.11
C ALA A 754 9.26 7.02 18.81
N HIS A 755 9.23 8.08 18.00
CA HIS A 755 8.02 8.76 17.57
C HIS A 755 7.84 8.59 16.06
N SER A 756 6.66 8.91 15.55
CA SER A 756 6.41 9.01 14.11
C SER A 756 5.63 10.29 13.82
N ILE A 757 6.05 11.00 12.77
CA ILE A 757 5.44 12.23 12.30
C ILE A 757 4.86 12.01 10.92
N ASP A 758 3.66 12.56 10.69
CA ASP A 758 3.03 12.54 9.38
C ASP A 758 3.75 13.48 8.42
N GLU A 759 3.90 13.03 7.18
CA GLU A 759 4.47 13.84 6.11
C GLU A 759 3.71 15.15 5.95
N ASP A 760 2.38 15.14 5.87
CA ASP A 760 1.58 16.37 5.74
C ASP A 760 1.88 17.36 6.86
N TYR A 761 2.16 16.85 8.06
CA TYR A 761 2.49 17.67 9.22
C TYR A 761 3.89 18.32 9.12
N THR A 762 4.91 17.56 8.71
CA THR A 762 6.24 18.13 8.42
C THR A 762 6.19 19.18 7.32
N ARG A 763 5.23 19.02 6.39
CA ARG A 763 5.02 19.86 5.23
C ARG A 763 4.33 21.20 5.57
N ILE A 764 3.37 21.21 6.50
CA ILE A 764 2.67 22.46 6.92
C ILE A 764 3.39 23.24 8.04
N THR A 765 4.36 22.62 8.73
CA THR A 765 5.06 23.26 9.83
C THR A 765 6.29 24.00 9.34
N THR A 766 6.36 25.31 9.58
CA THR A 766 7.53 26.12 9.25
C THR A 766 8.58 26.03 10.34
N TYR A 767 9.86 26.07 9.95
CA TYR A 767 10.95 26.21 10.92
C TYR A 767 10.80 27.48 11.74
N ASP A 768 10.89 27.36 13.05
CA ASP A 768 11.08 28.51 13.93
C ASP A 768 12.56 28.56 14.34
N ALA A 769 13.30 29.59 13.91
CA ALA A 769 14.70 29.76 14.28
C ALA A 769 14.89 30.06 15.79
N ASP A 770 13.85 30.55 16.45
CA ASP A 770 13.81 30.91 17.86
C ASP A 770 13.17 29.81 18.74
N TRP A 771 12.97 28.60 18.21
CA TRP A 771 12.30 27.49 18.90
C TRP A 771 12.85 27.22 20.31
N ARG A 772 14.15 27.45 20.55
CA ARG A 772 14.79 27.29 21.87
C ARG A 772 14.18 28.20 22.94
N LYS A 773 13.78 29.43 22.60
CA LYS A 773 13.13 30.37 23.53
C LYS A 773 11.74 29.88 23.96
N LEU A 774 11.12 29.02 23.14
CA LEU A 774 9.77 28.50 23.39
C LEU A 774 9.76 27.23 24.26
N VAL A 775 10.92 26.59 24.46
CA VAL A 775 11.05 25.35 25.25
C VAL A 775 10.63 25.55 26.69
N ASN A 776 11.05 26.65 27.33
CA ASN A 776 10.70 27.03 28.68
C ASN A 776 9.90 28.35 28.64
N PRO A 777 8.55 28.32 28.74
CA PRO A 777 7.72 29.52 28.57
C PRO A 777 8.02 30.66 29.54
N ASP A 778 8.38 30.34 30.78
CA ASP A 778 8.55 31.29 31.89
C ASP A 778 10.00 31.29 32.42
N GLY A 779 11.01 31.04 31.58
CA GLY A 779 12.41 30.96 32.01
C GLY A 779 13.43 31.00 30.88
N GLU A 780 14.71 30.84 31.23
CA GLU A 780 15.79 30.88 30.24
C GLU A 780 15.71 29.72 29.22
N PRO A 781 16.13 29.98 27.96
CA PRO A 781 16.29 28.91 26.97
C PRO A 781 17.23 27.81 27.48
N PRO A 782 17.05 26.56 27.03
CA PRO A 782 17.96 25.48 27.39
C PRO A 782 19.36 25.75 26.81
N GLY A 783 20.39 25.43 27.60
CA GLY A 783 21.78 25.45 27.16
C GLY A 783 22.10 24.33 26.18
N LEU A 784 23.30 24.38 25.60
CA LEU A 784 23.79 23.31 24.72
C LEU A 784 24.18 22.08 25.55
N TYR A 785 23.62 20.91 25.23
CA TYR A 785 24.08 19.66 25.82
C TYR A 785 25.42 19.23 25.20
N LYS A 786 26.36 18.79 26.04
CA LYS A 786 27.64 18.23 25.59
C LYS A 786 27.73 16.77 26.06
N PRO A 787 27.57 15.78 25.17
CA PRO A 787 27.63 14.39 25.57
C PRO A 787 29.06 14.00 26.00
N PRO A 788 29.21 13.07 26.94
CA PRO A 788 30.52 12.58 27.38
C PRO A 788 31.37 11.94 26.27
N THR A 789 30.73 11.54 25.17
CA THR A 789 31.40 11.02 23.96
C THR A 789 32.26 12.06 23.25
N GLY A 790 32.03 13.35 23.51
CA GLY A 790 32.57 14.44 22.70
C GLY A 790 31.89 14.59 21.34
N ALA A 791 30.75 13.92 21.11
CA ALA A 791 29.99 14.07 19.88
C ALA A 791 29.56 15.53 19.67
N GLN A 792 29.70 16.00 18.43
CA GLN A 792 29.35 17.37 18.07
C GLN A 792 27.84 17.52 17.87
N ASP A 793 27.31 18.68 18.23
CA ASP A 793 25.93 19.02 17.91
C ASP A 793 25.79 19.23 16.38
N VAL A 794 24.90 18.46 15.77
CA VAL A 794 24.66 18.45 14.31
C VAL A 794 23.31 19.06 13.93
N GLU A 795 22.72 19.91 14.78
CA GLU A 795 21.45 20.58 14.51
C GLU A 795 21.46 21.32 13.16
N ASN A 796 22.56 22.03 12.86
CA ASN A 796 22.69 22.89 11.67
C ASN A 796 23.52 22.28 10.53
N VAL A 797 23.85 20.98 10.61
CA VAL A 797 24.62 20.26 9.59
C VAL A 797 23.66 19.53 8.64
N TYR A 798 23.61 20.00 7.39
CA TYR A 798 22.69 19.56 6.33
C TYR A 798 23.41 18.84 5.20
#